data_AF-A0A7L2X171-F1
#
_entry.id   AF-A0A7L2X171-F1
#
_cell.length_a   1.000
_cell.length_b   1.000
_cell.length_c   1.000
_cell.angle_alpha   90.00
_cell.angle_beta   90.00
_cell.angle_gamma   90.00
#
_symmetry.space_group_name_H-M   'P 1'
#
loop_
_entity.id
_entity.type
_entity.pdbx_description
1 polymer ?
#
loop_
_entity_poly.entity_id
_entity_poly.type
_entity_poly.pdbx_seq_one_letter_code
_entity_poly.pdbx_strand_id
1 'polypeptide(L)'
;SAGMAGDPGGSEVRRRHRFDQGSLERYLCGRLPGFPRQPAGSLAVRQYSSGQSNPTFYLQKGGQAYVLRKKPHGPLLPRAHMIDREYRVQKALFSAGFPVPEPLLYCSDVSIIGTEFYVMQHVQGRIFRDLSLPEVGPAERSALYIAMIETLALLHSFDLQSLGLQGYGKGPGYCRRQVSTWKRQYDAAAHTDIPAMNKLAEWLAKNLPPDDDEESLIHGDFRIDNIIFHPAEARVLAVLDWELSTAGHPLADLAYATLFCFWPTSIKDFSQGTVLGFKDTIETPSFEELVSIYCRCRGVRTTLSNFNFFLALSYFKMAAISQGVYARYLIGNASAENSHEFAKIVKPLAERGLELSKRSSFSSTHHSISGGLFHHSRRGQEILLKVKQFMKQHIYPAEKEIIKYYAGHANTEEKWKKPPLLERLKELAKAEGLWNLFLPDISGLSQLDYALIAEETGKCFFAPEVFNCHAPDTGNMEVLHMYGTEEQKKEWLEPLLEGKISSCFCMTEPDVASSDATNMQCSIVRDGNSYVINGKKWWSSGAGNPNCKVAIVMGKTKNSSASRYEQHSMIIVPMDAPGLKLIRPLSVFGYLDEIHGGHFEIHFNDVQVPVSNIILGEGRGFEIAQGRLGPGRIHHCMRSLGAAETALQIMCQRAAQRETFGKKLYHHEVVAHWIAECRLSIEQARLLTLKTASKIDMLGNRKARKEVAMTKVAVPRAVLKVIDCAIQVCGGAGVSQDFPLASMFAYIRTLRLADGPDEVHLSTIARWELLDQSKQLTAKI
;
A
#
# COMPACT_ATOMS: atom_id res chain seq x y z
N SER A 1 -25.52 12.44 -2.91
CA SER A 1 -26.03 13.63 -2.21
C SER A 1 -25.12 13.92 -1.04
N ALA A 2 -24.20 14.88 -1.20
CA ALA A 2 -23.22 15.23 -0.18
C ALA A 2 -23.92 15.90 1.02
N GLY A 3 -23.96 15.21 2.17
CA GLY A 3 -24.45 15.76 3.42
C GLY A 3 -23.38 16.61 4.10
N MET A 4 -23.08 17.79 3.55
CA MET A 4 -22.55 18.88 4.36
C MET A 4 -23.73 19.67 4.95
N ALA A 5 -23.63 19.94 6.26
CA ALA A 5 -24.61 20.62 7.13
C ALA A 5 -25.87 19.80 7.51
N GLY A 6 -25.82 19.10 8.64
CA GLY A 6 -26.99 18.42 9.23
C GLY A 6 -26.77 17.99 10.68
N ASP A 7 -27.09 18.91 11.60
CA ASP A 7 -27.43 18.73 13.02
C ASP A 7 -26.42 18.02 13.97
N PRO A 8 -25.92 18.69 15.04
CA PRO A 8 -25.05 18.05 16.02
C PRO A 8 -25.84 17.05 16.89
N GLY A 9 -25.86 15.81 16.44
CA GLY A 9 -25.75 14.62 17.29
C GLY A 9 -26.94 14.25 18.16
N GLY A 10 -28.15 14.13 17.60
CA GLY A 10 -29.20 13.33 18.25
C GLY A 10 -30.62 13.89 18.14
N SER A 11 -31.60 13.01 18.35
CA SER A 11 -33.01 13.40 18.44
C SER A 11 -33.36 13.95 19.82
N GLU A 12 -34.59 14.44 19.99
CA GLU A 12 -35.13 14.73 21.32
C GLU A 12 -35.00 13.51 22.25
N VAL A 13 -34.72 13.76 23.54
CA VAL A 13 -34.56 12.70 24.54
C VAL A 13 -35.87 11.92 24.68
N ARG A 14 -35.82 10.63 24.39
CA ARG A 14 -36.98 9.72 24.45
C ARG A 14 -37.55 9.74 25.87
N ARG A 15 -38.88 9.74 26.01
CA ARG A 15 -39.60 9.88 27.29
C ARG A 15 -39.07 8.95 28.40
N ARG A 16 -38.77 7.68 28.07
CA ARG A 16 -38.24 6.66 29.00
C ARG A 16 -36.81 6.89 29.49
N HIS A 17 -36.09 7.84 28.89
CA HIS A 17 -34.68 8.14 29.19
C HIS A 17 -34.47 9.57 29.68
N ARG A 18 -35.53 10.36 29.89
CA ARG A 18 -35.44 11.71 30.44
C ARG A 18 -34.90 11.67 31.88
N PHE A 19 -34.11 12.68 32.23
CA PHE A 19 -33.53 12.89 33.55
C PHE A 19 -33.48 14.39 33.87
N ASP A 20 -33.22 14.73 35.13
CA ASP A 20 -33.11 16.12 35.59
C ASP A 20 -31.84 16.79 35.03
N GLN A 21 -32.03 17.62 33.98
CA GLN A 21 -30.94 18.35 33.32
C GLN A 21 -30.35 19.45 34.22
N GLY A 22 -31.15 20.06 35.10
CA GLY A 22 -30.69 21.13 36.00
C GLY A 22 -29.85 20.58 37.15
N SER A 23 -30.17 19.39 37.65
CA SER A 23 -29.32 18.64 38.59
C SER A 23 -27.99 18.25 37.94
N LEU A 24 -28.03 17.69 36.73
CA LEU A 24 -26.82 17.35 35.96
C LEU A 24 -25.94 18.58 35.75
N GLU A 25 -26.52 19.70 35.29
CA GLU A 25 -25.76 20.92 35.01
C GLU A 25 -25.06 21.46 36.26
N ARG A 26 -25.75 21.50 37.41
CA ARG A 26 -25.14 21.92 38.69
C ARG A 26 -23.98 21.01 39.09
N TYR A 27 -24.16 19.70 38.94
CA TYR A 27 -23.13 18.73 39.25
C TYR A 27 -21.89 18.91 38.37
N LEU A 28 -22.07 19.03 37.04
CA LEU A 28 -20.96 19.22 36.10
C LEU A 28 -20.21 20.54 36.34
N CYS A 29 -20.93 21.65 36.60
CA CYS A 29 -20.31 22.94 36.95
C CYS A 29 -19.39 22.87 38.18
N GLY A 30 -19.71 22.00 39.15
CA GLY A 30 -18.93 21.85 40.38
C GLY A 30 -17.80 20.82 40.30
N ARG A 31 -17.86 19.87 39.36
CA ARG A 31 -17.00 18.67 39.39
C ARG A 31 -16.22 18.39 38.11
N LEU A 32 -16.64 18.90 36.96
CA LEU A 32 -15.98 18.68 35.67
C LEU A 32 -15.02 19.86 35.37
N PRO A 33 -13.69 19.66 35.37
CA PRO A 33 -12.74 20.72 35.06
C PRO A 33 -12.98 21.30 33.67
N GLY A 34 -12.92 22.63 33.54
CA GLY A 34 -13.14 23.33 32.26
C GLY A 34 -14.60 23.46 31.81
N PHE A 35 -15.56 22.88 32.54
CA PHE A 35 -16.98 23.00 32.19
C PHE A 35 -17.49 24.45 32.40
N PRO A 36 -18.22 25.04 31.43
CA PRO A 36 -18.66 26.44 31.53
C PRO A 36 -19.57 26.72 32.74
N ARG A 37 -19.16 27.68 33.58
CA ARG A 37 -19.97 28.21 34.70
C ARG A 37 -21.03 29.19 34.18
N GLN A 38 -22.10 29.40 34.95
CA GLN A 38 -23.15 30.35 34.56
C GLN A 38 -22.59 31.78 34.42
N PRO A 39 -23.07 32.58 33.42
CA PRO A 39 -24.28 32.39 32.62
C PRO A 39 -24.03 31.90 31.17
N ALA A 40 -23.13 30.93 30.94
CA ALA A 40 -22.74 30.45 29.60
C ALA A 40 -23.83 29.69 28.77
N GLY A 41 -25.11 30.04 28.92
CA GLY A 41 -26.27 29.36 28.33
C GLY A 41 -26.73 28.15 29.14
N SER A 42 -27.98 27.69 28.89
CA SER A 42 -28.50 26.43 29.46
C SER A 42 -27.84 25.21 28.81
N LEU A 43 -27.75 24.11 29.56
CA LEU A 43 -27.24 22.84 29.03
C LEU A 43 -28.18 22.28 27.96
N ALA A 44 -27.72 22.17 26.71
CA ALA A 44 -28.45 21.48 25.66
C ALA A 44 -28.18 19.97 25.74
N VAL A 45 -29.24 19.16 25.74
CA VAL A 45 -29.16 17.70 25.81
C VAL A 45 -29.92 17.06 24.65
N ARG A 46 -29.25 16.20 23.89
CA ARG A 46 -29.84 15.40 22.79
C ARG A 46 -29.48 13.94 22.94
N GLN A 47 -30.28 13.03 22.39
CA GLN A 47 -30.06 11.59 22.48
C GLN A 47 -29.60 11.01 21.15
N TYR A 48 -28.51 10.24 21.14
CA TYR A 48 -28.08 9.54 19.93
C TYR A 48 -29.04 8.40 19.57
N SER A 49 -29.17 8.10 18.28
CA SER A 49 -30.00 6.99 17.79
C SER A 49 -29.36 5.61 17.98
N SER A 50 -28.02 5.56 18.04
CA SER A 50 -27.18 4.40 18.40
C SER A 50 -26.91 4.34 19.91
N GLY A 51 -26.23 3.29 20.39
CA GLY A 51 -25.93 3.12 21.83
C GLY A 51 -27.16 2.74 22.66
N GLN A 52 -27.95 1.77 22.18
CA GLN A 52 -29.20 1.40 22.85
C GLN A 52 -29.00 0.62 24.16
N SER A 53 -27.87 -0.08 24.31
CA SER A 53 -27.51 -0.81 25.53
C SER A 53 -27.33 0.15 26.72
N ASN A 54 -26.37 1.08 26.65
CA ASN A 54 -26.21 2.17 27.61
C ASN A 54 -26.60 3.49 26.93
N PRO A 55 -27.76 4.10 27.28
CA PRO A 55 -28.23 5.31 26.64
C PRO A 55 -27.15 6.41 26.59
N THR A 56 -26.91 6.92 25.38
CA THR A 56 -25.85 7.88 25.07
C THR A 56 -26.45 9.23 24.65
N PHE A 57 -25.93 10.32 25.20
CA PHE A 57 -26.45 11.68 25.03
C PHE A 57 -25.34 12.64 24.61
N TYR A 58 -25.67 13.52 23.66
CA TYR A 58 -24.87 14.69 23.35
C TYR A 58 -25.22 15.82 24.31
N LEU A 59 -24.19 16.43 24.88
CA LEU A 59 -24.29 17.57 25.78
C LEU A 59 -23.54 18.76 25.15
N GLN A 60 -24.16 19.94 25.16
CA GLN A 60 -23.50 21.16 24.70
C GLN A 60 -23.77 22.34 25.64
N LYS A 61 -22.70 23.04 26.02
CA LYS A 61 -22.77 24.26 26.83
C LYS A 61 -21.56 25.16 26.53
N GLY A 62 -21.77 26.47 26.44
CA GLY A 62 -20.70 27.45 26.23
C GLY A 62 -19.80 27.16 25.02
N GLY A 63 -20.34 26.59 23.93
CA GLY A 63 -19.59 26.23 22.73
C GLY A 63 -18.78 24.92 22.83
N GLN A 64 -18.75 24.26 23.98
CA GLN A 64 -18.09 22.97 24.18
C GLN A 64 -19.09 21.82 24.10
N ALA A 65 -18.64 20.68 23.56
CA ALA A 65 -19.42 19.48 23.36
C ALA A 65 -18.87 18.30 24.16
N TYR A 66 -19.78 17.52 24.74
CA TYR A 66 -19.47 16.35 25.56
C TYR A 66 -20.43 15.21 25.23
N VAL A 67 -20.05 13.99 25.61
CA VAL A 67 -20.94 12.82 25.52
C VAL A 67 -21.16 12.23 26.90
N LEU A 68 -22.42 11.98 27.26
CA LEU A 68 -22.81 11.31 28.50
C LEU A 68 -23.35 9.92 28.17
N ARG A 69 -22.78 8.89 28.78
CA ARG A 69 -23.39 7.55 28.84
C ARG A 69 -23.97 7.35 30.23
N LYS A 70 -25.15 6.73 30.31
CA LYS A 70 -25.79 6.40 31.58
C LYS A 70 -26.30 4.97 31.60
N LYS A 71 -26.41 4.41 32.80
CA LYS A 71 -27.00 3.08 33.00
C LYS A 71 -28.52 3.14 32.76
N PRO A 72 -29.11 2.19 32.01
CA PRO A 72 -30.55 2.16 31.73
C PRO A 72 -31.39 1.98 32.99
N HIS A 73 -32.66 2.41 32.95
CA HIS A 73 -33.61 2.23 34.05
C HIS A 73 -34.34 0.88 33.95
N GLY A 74 -34.74 0.32 35.08
CA GLY A 74 -35.55 -0.90 35.17
C GLY A 74 -34.78 -2.12 35.74
N PRO A 75 -35.43 -3.29 35.84
CA PRO A 75 -34.78 -4.53 36.26
C PRO A 75 -33.76 -4.95 35.20
N LEU A 76 -32.47 -4.95 35.57
CA LEU A 76 -31.36 -5.31 34.69
C LEU A 76 -30.84 -6.71 35.02
N LEU A 77 -30.35 -7.42 34.00
CA LEU A 77 -29.67 -8.71 34.21
C LEU A 77 -28.40 -8.51 35.05
N PRO A 78 -28.06 -9.46 35.93
CA PRO A 78 -26.82 -9.40 36.71
C PRO A 78 -25.59 -9.22 35.82
N ARG A 79 -24.75 -8.22 36.13
CA ARG A 79 -23.53 -7.84 35.38
C ARG A 79 -23.76 -7.27 33.97
N ALA A 80 -24.99 -6.98 33.58
CA ALA A 80 -25.26 -6.17 32.40
C ALA A 80 -25.12 -4.66 32.72
N HIS A 81 -24.77 -3.85 31.72
CA HIS A 81 -24.73 -2.39 31.82
C HIS A 81 -23.80 -1.83 32.93
N MET A 82 -22.63 -2.45 33.12
CA MET A 82 -21.61 -2.01 34.09
C MET A 82 -20.84 -0.80 33.55
N ILE A 83 -21.44 0.37 33.71
CA ILE A 83 -20.92 1.62 33.14
C ILE A 83 -19.63 2.10 33.82
N ASP A 84 -19.43 1.75 35.09
CA ASP A 84 -18.19 1.95 35.86
C ASP A 84 -17.01 1.21 35.21
N ARG A 85 -17.26 -0.02 34.77
CA ARG A 85 -16.27 -0.88 34.12
C ARG A 85 -15.86 -0.32 32.76
N GLU A 86 -16.85 0.16 31.99
CA GLU A 86 -16.65 0.84 30.71
C GLU A 86 -15.82 2.13 30.85
N TYR A 87 -16.07 2.93 31.89
CA TYR A 87 -15.27 4.11 32.21
C TYR A 87 -13.84 3.74 32.60
N ARG A 88 -13.65 2.71 33.43
CA ARG A 88 -12.33 2.28 33.91
C ARG A 88 -11.42 1.82 32.76
N VAL A 89 -11.92 1.01 31.83
CA VAL A 89 -11.11 0.52 30.69
C VAL A 89 -10.73 1.66 29.74
N GLN A 90 -11.66 2.55 29.42
CA GLN A 90 -11.37 3.73 28.57
C GLN A 90 -10.34 4.64 29.24
N LYS A 91 -10.41 4.82 30.56
CA LYS A 91 -9.44 5.66 31.28
C LYS A 91 -8.03 5.08 31.24
N ALA A 92 -7.91 3.76 31.40
CA ALA A 92 -6.63 3.08 31.27
C ALA A 92 -6.06 3.19 29.84
N LEU A 93 -6.90 2.96 28.83
CA LEU A 93 -6.52 3.03 27.41
C LEU A 93 -6.11 4.43 26.97
N PHE A 94 -6.88 5.45 27.34
CA PHE A 94 -6.54 6.84 27.05
C PHE A 94 -5.19 7.22 27.66
N SER A 95 -4.96 6.84 28.92
CA SER A 95 -3.69 7.09 29.61
C SER A 95 -2.50 6.37 28.97
N ALA A 96 -2.74 5.23 28.32
CA ALA A 96 -1.76 4.45 27.58
C ALA A 96 -1.57 4.91 26.13
N GLY A 97 -2.26 5.98 25.69
CA GLY A 97 -2.16 6.54 24.34
C GLY A 97 -2.95 5.78 23.27
N PHE A 98 -3.86 4.89 23.66
CA PHE A 98 -4.77 4.23 22.71
C PHE A 98 -5.92 5.17 22.31
N PRO A 99 -6.33 5.23 21.04
CA PRO A 99 -7.36 6.16 20.57
C PRO A 99 -8.74 5.79 21.09
N VAL A 100 -9.15 6.42 22.20
CA VAL A 100 -10.51 6.39 22.76
C VAL A 100 -10.93 7.82 23.11
N PRO A 101 -12.25 8.12 23.19
CA PRO A 101 -12.69 9.40 23.72
C PRO A 101 -12.17 9.58 25.15
N GLU A 102 -11.64 10.76 25.48
CA GLU A 102 -11.13 11.04 26.82
C GLU A 102 -12.26 10.88 27.87
N PRO A 103 -12.12 9.98 28.85
CA PRO A 103 -13.13 9.81 29.90
C PRO A 103 -12.93 10.85 31.01
N LEU A 104 -13.82 11.83 31.07
CA LEU A 104 -13.65 13.04 31.87
C LEU A 104 -14.13 12.89 33.31
N LEU A 105 -15.32 12.33 33.53
CA LEU A 105 -15.94 12.26 34.86
C LEU A 105 -16.87 11.05 34.99
N TYR A 106 -16.76 10.29 36.07
CA TYR A 106 -17.72 9.25 36.46
C TYR A 106 -18.48 9.64 37.73
N CYS A 107 -19.77 9.34 37.77
CA CYS A 107 -20.66 9.60 38.89
C CYS A 107 -21.45 8.33 39.25
N SER A 108 -21.17 7.80 40.44
CA SER A 108 -21.92 6.68 41.03
C SER A 108 -23.14 7.12 41.86
N ASP A 109 -23.28 8.43 42.13
CA ASP A 109 -24.38 8.97 42.91
C ASP A 109 -25.67 9.04 42.06
N VAL A 110 -26.55 8.06 42.28
CA VAL A 110 -27.82 7.94 41.56
C VAL A 110 -28.80 9.08 41.90
N SER A 111 -28.57 9.85 42.97
CA SER A 111 -29.46 10.97 43.32
C SER A 111 -29.36 12.14 42.33
N ILE A 112 -28.29 12.21 41.53
CA ILE A 112 -28.07 13.33 40.59
C ILE A 112 -29.02 13.25 39.39
N ILE A 113 -29.05 12.13 38.66
CA ILE A 113 -29.90 11.96 37.46
C ILE A 113 -30.75 10.67 37.49
N GLY A 114 -30.88 10.03 38.66
CA GLY A 114 -31.64 8.79 38.85
C GLY A 114 -30.91 7.51 38.42
N THR A 115 -29.63 7.60 38.02
CA THR A 115 -28.81 6.45 37.61
C THR A 115 -27.32 6.85 37.57
N GLU A 116 -26.43 5.85 37.56
CA GLU A 116 -25.00 6.07 37.35
C GLU A 116 -24.71 6.55 35.92
N PHE A 117 -23.71 7.40 35.77
CA PHE A 117 -23.30 7.93 34.46
C PHE A 117 -21.81 8.29 34.42
N TYR A 118 -21.28 8.41 33.21
CA TYR A 118 -20.01 9.09 32.98
C TYR A 118 -20.11 10.04 31.79
N VAL A 119 -19.21 11.02 31.79
CA VAL A 119 -19.03 12.02 30.73
C VAL A 119 -17.66 11.83 30.11
N MET A 120 -17.60 11.90 28.78
CA MET A 120 -16.39 11.80 27.97
C MET A 120 -16.34 12.93 26.93
N GLN A 121 -15.16 13.12 26.34
CA GLN A 121 -14.93 14.04 25.24
C GLN A 121 -15.83 13.69 24.05
N HIS A 122 -16.38 14.72 23.40
CA HIS A 122 -16.99 14.57 22.09
C HIS A 122 -15.91 14.63 20.99
N VAL A 123 -15.63 13.50 20.35
CA VAL A 123 -14.65 13.40 19.26
C VAL A 123 -15.36 13.63 17.92
N GLN A 124 -14.91 14.63 17.17
CA GLN A 124 -15.48 14.97 15.86
C GLN A 124 -14.68 14.28 14.74
N GLY A 125 -15.37 13.51 13.90
CA GLY A 125 -14.75 12.79 12.77
C GLY A 125 -15.76 12.10 11.86
N ARG A 126 -15.27 11.22 10.99
CA ARG A 126 -16.09 10.39 10.07
C ARG A 126 -16.43 9.06 10.74
N ILE A 127 -17.71 8.68 10.69
CA ILE A 127 -18.17 7.36 11.11
C ILE A 127 -18.82 6.72 9.90
N PHE A 128 -18.30 5.56 9.51
CA PHE A 128 -18.78 4.82 8.35
C PHE A 128 -19.74 3.72 8.79
N ARG A 129 -21.02 3.87 8.47
CA ARG A 129 -22.06 2.89 8.84
C ARG A 129 -22.20 1.76 7.83
N ASP A 130 -21.85 2.03 6.58
CA ASP A 130 -21.81 1.03 5.52
C ASP A 130 -20.40 0.44 5.42
N LEU A 131 -20.28 -0.88 5.61
CA LEU A 131 -19.00 -1.58 5.54
C LEU A 131 -18.43 -1.58 4.10
N SER A 132 -19.24 -1.35 3.07
CA SER A 132 -18.75 -1.23 1.69
C SER A 132 -18.03 0.11 1.41
N LEU A 133 -18.19 1.11 2.30
CA LEU A 133 -17.56 2.43 2.19
C LEU A 133 -17.75 3.05 0.77
N PRO A 134 -18.99 3.19 0.28
CA PRO A 134 -19.25 3.66 -1.08
C PRO A 134 -18.84 5.13 -1.29
N GLU A 135 -18.74 5.91 -0.21
CA GLU A 135 -18.37 7.33 -0.25
C GLU A 135 -16.88 7.61 -0.49
N VAL A 136 -16.01 6.59 -0.49
CA VAL A 136 -14.56 6.75 -0.67
C VAL A 136 -14.02 5.88 -1.82
N GLY A 137 -12.90 6.32 -2.43
CA GLY A 137 -12.24 5.58 -3.50
C GLY A 137 -11.51 4.31 -3.01
N PRO A 138 -11.15 3.36 -3.90
CA PRO A 138 -10.52 2.08 -3.53
C PRO A 138 -9.26 2.18 -2.66
N ALA A 139 -8.38 3.14 -2.98
CA ALA A 139 -7.14 3.35 -2.22
C ALA A 139 -7.42 3.85 -0.79
N GLU A 140 -8.34 4.79 -0.62
CA GLU A 140 -8.73 5.28 0.71
C GLU A 140 -9.48 4.20 1.49
N ARG A 141 -10.37 3.45 0.84
CA ARG A 141 -11.07 2.30 1.44
C ARG A 141 -10.08 1.30 2.03
N SER A 142 -9.06 0.96 1.25
CA SER A 142 -7.99 0.06 1.69
C SER A 142 -7.25 0.65 2.89
N ALA A 143 -6.86 1.92 2.83
CA ALA A 143 -6.18 2.58 3.94
C ALA A 143 -7.02 2.62 5.24
N LEU A 144 -8.35 2.80 5.16
CA LEU A 144 -9.24 2.80 6.33
C LEU A 144 -9.30 1.42 7.01
N TYR A 145 -9.41 0.35 6.22
CA TYR A 145 -9.41 -1.02 6.74
C TYR A 145 -8.05 -1.42 7.32
N ILE A 146 -6.94 -0.98 6.70
CA ILE A 146 -5.59 -1.15 7.24
C ILE A 146 -5.47 -0.45 8.59
N ALA A 147 -5.86 0.83 8.68
CA ALA A 147 -5.82 1.61 9.92
C ALA A 147 -6.68 0.99 11.04
N MET A 148 -7.83 0.40 10.70
CA MET A 148 -8.67 -0.36 11.63
C MET A 148 -7.91 -1.57 12.20
N ILE A 149 -7.25 -2.36 11.35
CA ILE A 149 -6.52 -3.56 11.79
C ILE A 149 -5.24 -3.21 12.55
N GLU A 150 -4.51 -2.17 12.16
CA GLU A 150 -3.35 -1.67 12.90
C GLU A 150 -3.76 -1.20 14.30
N THR A 151 -4.90 -0.51 14.41
CA THR A 151 -5.47 -0.10 15.69
C THR A 151 -5.87 -1.31 16.54
N LEU A 152 -6.46 -2.35 15.94
CA LEU A 152 -6.78 -3.59 16.67
C LEU A 152 -5.51 -4.30 17.17
N ALA A 153 -4.47 -4.37 16.34
CA ALA A 153 -3.19 -4.94 16.73
C ALA A 153 -2.54 -4.16 17.89
N LEU A 154 -2.64 -2.83 17.87
CA LEU A 154 -2.21 -1.97 18.98
C LEU A 154 -2.98 -2.28 20.26
N LEU A 155 -4.32 -2.42 20.20
CA LEU A 155 -5.13 -2.78 21.37
C LEU A 155 -4.62 -4.07 22.02
N HIS A 156 -4.39 -5.10 21.21
CA HIS A 156 -3.93 -6.39 21.70
C HIS A 156 -2.44 -6.44 22.07
N SER A 157 -1.69 -5.34 21.85
CA SER A 157 -0.30 -5.23 22.29
C SER A 157 -0.17 -4.74 23.74
N PHE A 158 -1.25 -4.19 24.31
CA PHE A 158 -1.26 -3.80 25.71
C PHE A 158 -1.39 -5.01 26.63
N ASP A 159 -0.60 -4.99 27.68
CA ASP A 159 -0.68 -5.95 28.77
C ASP A 159 -1.66 -5.46 29.85
N LEU A 160 -2.52 -6.36 30.35
CA LEU A 160 -3.54 -6.04 31.35
C LEU A 160 -2.95 -5.54 32.67
N GLN A 161 -1.76 -6.02 33.05
CA GLN A 161 -1.07 -5.54 34.25
C GLN A 161 -0.56 -4.11 34.05
N SER A 162 0.06 -3.81 32.90
CA SER A 162 0.51 -2.45 32.56
C SER A 162 -0.62 -1.43 32.54
N LEU A 163 -1.84 -1.85 32.17
CA LEU A 163 -3.05 -1.01 32.18
C LEU A 163 -3.73 -0.90 33.56
N GLY A 164 -3.27 -1.62 34.59
CA GLY A 164 -3.96 -1.67 35.89
C GLY A 164 -5.33 -2.36 35.83
N LEU A 165 -5.50 -3.28 34.86
CA LEU A 165 -6.71 -4.03 34.57
C LEU A 165 -6.59 -5.52 34.95
N GLN A 166 -5.74 -5.84 35.93
CA GLN A 166 -5.68 -7.18 36.51
C GLN A 166 -7.07 -7.59 37.05
N GLY A 167 -7.54 -8.78 36.68
CA GLY A 167 -8.86 -9.27 37.06
C GLY A 167 -10.05 -8.61 36.34
N TYR A 168 -9.81 -7.87 35.25
CA TYR A 168 -10.88 -7.24 34.45
C TYR A 168 -11.83 -8.24 33.77
N GLY A 169 -11.34 -9.47 33.51
CA GLY A 169 -12.10 -10.59 32.99
C GLY A 169 -12.08 -11.81 33.93
N LYS A 170 -12.58 -12.94 33.43
CA LYS A 170 -12.64 -14.21 34.18
C LYS A 170 -11.39 -15.09 34.02
N GLY A 171 -10.33 -14.62 33.36
CA GLY A 171 -9.10 -15.39 33.18
C GLY A 171 -9.15 -16.45 32.07
N PRO A 172 -8.28 -17.47 32.16
CA PRO A 172 -8.09 -18.52 31.14
C PRO A 172 -9.36 -19.30 30.76
N GLY A 173 -9.42 -19.88 29.56
CA GLY A 173 -10.58 -20.62 29.05
C GLY A 173 -11.68 -19.74 28.43
N TYR A 174 -11.28 -18.69 27.70
CA TYR A 174 -12.22 -17.72 27.12
C TYR A 174 -13.17 -18.35 26.10
N CYS A 175 -12.65 -19.08 25.13
CA CYS A 175 -13.37 -19.73 24.04
C CYS A 175 -14.36 -20.75 24.59
N ARG A 176 -13.94 -21.60 25.53
CA ARG A 176 -14.84 -22.57 26.19
C ARG A 176 -16.05 -21.89 26.81
N ARG A 177 -15.84 -20.75 27.50
CA ARG A 177 -16.93 -19.97 28.08
C ARG A 177 -17.83 -19.35 27.02
N GLN A 178 -17.25 -18.76 25.96
CA GLN A 178 -18.04 -18.17 24.88
C GLN A 178 -18.95 -19.21 24.23
N VAL A 179 -18.44 -20.39 23.89
CA VAL A 179 -19.24 -21.48 23.30
C VAL A 179 -20.40 -21.87 24.23
N SER A 180 -20.12 -22.08 25.52
CA SER A 180 -21.16 -22.44 26.50
C SER A 180 -22.21 -21.33 26.69
N THR A 181 -21.77 -20.07 26.77
CA THR A 181 -22.66 -18.92 26.96
C THR A 181 -23.58 -18.72 25.76
N TRP A 182 -23.04 -18.67 24.54
CA TRP A 182 -23.85 -18.44 23.34
C TRP A 182 -24.76 -19.62 23.03
N LYS A 183 -24.33 -20.86 23.31
CA LYS A 183 -25.22 -22.02 23.23
C LYS A 183 -26.41 -21.90 24.18
N ARG A 184 -26.17 -21.60 25.46
CA ARG A 184 -27.24 -21.44 26.45
C ARG A 184 -28.22 -20.32 26.06
N GLN A 185 -27.70 -19.20 25.57
CA GLN A 185 -28.53 -18.08 25.12
C GLN A 185 -29.34 -18.43 23.88
N TYR A 186 -28.76 -19.14 22.91
CA TYR A 186 -29.49 -19.62 21.74
C TYR A 186 -30.57 -20.61 22.14
N ASP A 187 -30.25 -21.65 22.93
CA ASP A 187 -31.20 -22.69 23.36
C ASP A 187 -32.39 -22.07 24.12
N ALA A 188 -32.17 -21.02 24.91
CA ALA A 188 -33.24 -20.31 25.63
C ALA A 188 -34.13 -19.43 24.71
N ALA A 189 -33.63 -19.02 23.55
CA ALA A 189 -34.33 -18.17 22.59
C ALA A 189 -34.86 -18.93 21.36
N ALA A 190 -34.41 -20.16 21.15
CA ALA A 190 -34.79 -21.00 20.03
C ALA A 190 -36.27 -21.41 20.14
N HIS A 191 -37.03 -21.18 19.08
CA HIS A 191 -38.43 -21.59 18.94
C HIS A 191 -38.65 -22.51 17.73
N THR A 192 -37.64 -22.62 16.87
CA THR A 192 -37.59 -23.53 15.72
C THR A 192 -36.22 -24.21 15.69
N ASP A 193 -36.17 -25.43 15.18
CA ASP A 193 -34.89 -26.13 15.02
C ASP A 193 -34.12 -25.59 13.81
N ILE A 194 -32.85 -25.22 14.03
CA ILE A 194 -31.91 -24.81 12.98
C ILE A 194 -30.74 -25.79 13.02
N PRO A 195 -30.76 -26.86 12.20
CA PRO A 195 -29.75 -27.92 12.25
C PRO A 195 -28.31 -27.41 12.09
N ALA A 196 -28.09 -26.33 11.33
CA ALA A 196 -26.78 -25.71 11.17
C ALA A 196 -26.24 -25.15 12.50
N MET A 197 -27.11 -24.55 13.33
CA MET A 197 -26.73 -23.97 14.62
C MET A 197 -26.31 -25.06 15.62
N ASN A 198 -27.05 -26.18 15.67
CA ASN A 198 -26.72 -27.31 16.53
C ASN A 198 -25.37 -27.94 16.13
N LYS A 199 -25.16 -28.20 14.83
CA LYS A 199 -23.90 -28.74 14.30
C LYS A 199 -22.72 -27.80 14.56
N LEU A 200 -22.92 -26.49 14.40
CA LEU A 200 -21.89 -25.49 14.67
C LEU A 200 -21.53 -25.46 16.16
N ALA A 201 -22.53 -25.48 17.06
CA ALA A 201 -22.30 -25.53 18.51
C ALA A 201 -21.52 -26.79 18.94
N GLU A 202 -21.89 -27.96 18.40
CA GLU A 202 -21.17 -29.22 18.66
C GLU A 202 -19.74 -29.19 18.14
N TRP A 203 -19.52 -28.66 16.93
CA TRP A 203 -18.20 -28.55 16.35
C TRP A 203 -17.31 -27.62 17.20
N LEU A 204 -17.82 -26.46 17.62
CA LEU A 204 -17.09 -25.53 18.48
C LEU A 204 -16.74 -26.16 19.83
N ALA A 205 -17.66 -26.92 20.44
CA ALA A 205 -17.37 -27.61 21.70
C ALA A 205 -16.27 -28.68 21.58
N LYS A 206 -16.15 -29.34 20.41
CA LYS A 206 -15.16 -30.39 20.15
C LYS A 206 -13.80 -29.87 19.67
N ASN A 207 -13.72 -28.64 19.15
CA ASN A 207 -12.53 -28.08 18.50
C ASN A 207 -12.00 -26.84 19.23
N LEU A 208 -12.06 -26.83 20.57
CA LEU A 208 -11.49 -25.73 21.36
C LEU A 208 -9.99 -25.59 21.09
N PRO A 209 -9.46 -24.36 20.88
CA PRO A 209 -8.04 -24.14 20.66
C PRO A 209 -7.18 -24.63 21.85
N PRO A 210 -6.00 -25.23 21.62
CA PRO A 210 -5.08 -25.63 22.68
C PRO A 210 -4.52 -24.44 23.48
N ASP A 211 -4.56 -23.24 22.90
CA ASP A 211 -4.11 -21.96 23.43
C ASP A 211 -5.25 -21.10 24.01
N ASP A 212 -6.37 -21.71 24.46
CA ASP A 212 -7.52 -21.00 25.06
C ASP A 212 -7.21 -20.22 26.36
N ASP A 213 -5.99 -20.36 26.86
CA ASP A 213 -5.48 -19.65 28.02
C ASP A 213 -4.76 -18.33 27.64
N GLU A 214 -4.56 -18.04 26.34
CA GLU A 214 -4.05 -16.74 25.90
C GLU A 214 -5.03 -15.62 26.29
N GLU A 215 -4.53 -14.63 27.03
CA GLU A 215 -5.32 -13.55 27.61
C GLU A 215 -4.76 -12.19 27.18
N SER A 216 -5.56 -11.42 26.44
CA SER A 216 -5.34 -10.01 26.15
C SER A 216 -6.57 -9.19 26.50
N LEU A 217 -6.43 -7.87 26.58
CA LEU A 217 -7.59 -6.99 26.53
C LEU A 217 -8.22 -7.10 25.13
N ILE A 218 -9.49 -7.46 25.07
CA ILE A 218 -10.28 -7.48 23.83
C ILE A 218 -11.45 -6.52 23.95
N HIS A 219 -11.86 -5.93 22.83
CA HIS A 219 -13.01 -5.05 22.67
C HIS A 219 -14.33 -5.83 22.71
N GLY A 220 -14.41 -6.99 22.06
CA GLY A 220 -15.60 -7.84 22.00
C GLY A 220 -16.67 -7.42 20.98
N ASP A 221 -16.57 -6.20 20.41
CA ASP A 221 -17.39 -5.70 19.29
C ASP A 221 -16.57 -4.78 18.36
N PHE A 222 -15.37 -5.20 17.98
CA PHE A 222 -14.46 -4.37 17.18
C PHE A 222 -14.86 -4.37 15.70
N ARG A 223 -15.34 -3.23 15.19
CA ARG A 223 -15.91 -3.09 13.84
C ARG A 223 -15.81 -1.63 13.38
N ILE A 224 -15.76 -1.42 12.06
CA ILE A 224 -15.41 -0.11 11.48
C ILE A 224 -16.41 1.01 11.83
N ASP A 225 -17.68 0.68 12.07
CA ASP A 225 -18.71 1.65 12.45
C ASP A 225 -18.67 2.05 13.93
N ASN A 226 -17.92 1.30 14.75
CA ASN A 226 -17.55 1.70 16.11
C ASN A 226 -16.25 2.53 16.13
N ILE A 227 -15.78 3.00 14.97
CA ILE A 227 -14.55 3.79 14.85
C ILE A 227 -14.86 5.18 14.29
N ILE A 228 -14.30 6.19 14.95
CA ILE A 228 -14.26 7.57 14.45
C ILE A 228 -12.93 7.77 13.73
N PHE A 229 -12.99 8.05 12.44
CA PHE A 229 -11.84 8.39 11.61
C PHE A 229 -11.65 9.90 11.51
N HIS A 230 -10.42 10.31 11.20
CA HIS A 230 -10.10 11.69 10.91
C HIS A 230 -10.92 12.22 9.71
N PRO A 231 -11.35 13.51 9.69
CA PRO A 231 -12.16 14.08 8.61
C PRO A 231 -11.57 13.94 7.20
N ALA A 232 -10.23 13.94 7.08
CA ALA A 232 -9.52 13.96 5.80
C ALA A 232 -8.43 12.88 5.64
N GLU A 233 -8.20 12.05 6.67
CA GLU A 233 -7.13 11.04 6.65
C GLU A 233 -7.68 9.67 7.04
N ALA A 234 -7.04 8.60 6.58
CA ALA A 234 -7.29 7.23 7.05
C ALA A 234 -6.57 6.98 8.39
N ARG A 235 -6.97 7.74 9.41
CA ARG A 235 -6.38 7.70 10.76
C ARG A 235 -7.50 7.56 11.78
N VAL A 236 -7.35 6.61 12.70
CA VAL A 236 -8.32 6.39 13.79
C VAL A 236 -8.14 7.48 14.86
N LEU A 237 -9.24 8.16 15.19
CA LEU A 237 -9.30 9.15 16.27
C LEU A 237 -9.86 8.56 17.57
N ALA A 238 -10.84 7.65 17.47
CA ALA A 238 -11.43 7.01 18.64
C ALA A 238 -12.10 5.67 18.28
N VAL A 239 -11.92 4.67 19.15
CA VAL A 239 -12.69 3.42 19.17
C VAL A 239 -13.78 3.53 20.24
N LEU A 240 -15.01 3.20 19.86
CA LEU A 240 -16.23 3.37 20.66
C LEU A 240 -16.79 2.02 21.12
N ASP A 241 -17.67 2.09 22.12
CA ASP A 241 -18.49 0.97 22.61
C ASP A 241 -17.75 -0.17 23.33
N TRP A 242 -17.12 0.19 24.44
CA TRP A 242 -16.32 -0.71 25.28
C TRP A 242 -17.15 -1.62 26.19
N GLU A 243 -18.46 -1.71 26.02
CA GLU A 243 -19.34 -2.43 26.95
C GLU A 243 -19.08 -3.93 27.01
N LEU A 244 -18.71 -4.53 25.87
CA LEU A 244 -18.40 -5.96 25.74
C LEU A 244 -16.93 -6.29 26.00
N SER A 245 -16.10 -5.29 26.27
CA SER A 245 -14.67 -5.49 26.43
C SER A 245 -14.38 -6.40 27.63
N THR A 246 -13.37 -7.24 27.53
CA THR A 246 -12.99 -8.18 28.60
C THR A 246 -11.54 -8.61 28.41
N ALA A 247 -11.00 -9.31 29.39
CA ALA A 247 -9.85 -10.16 29.17
C ALA A 247 -10.30 -11.44 28.43
N GLY A 248 -9.65 -11.76 27.31
CA GLY A 248 -10.01 -12.86 26.42
C GLY A 248 -9.00 -13.09 25.30
N HIS A 249 -9.33 -13.99 24.39
CA HIS A 249 -8.40 -14.39 23.33
C HIS A 249 -8.39 -13.37 22.18
N PRO A 250 -7.23 -12.81 21.78
CA PRO A 250 -7.17 -11.71 20.79
C PRO A 250 -7.72 -12.07 19.41
N LEU A 251 -7.55 -13.33 18.99
CA LEU A 251 -8.11 -13.80 17.71
C LEU A 251 -9.64 -13.73 17.63
N ALA A 252 -10.35 -13.65 18.76
CA ALA A 252 -11.80 -13.47 18.76
C ALA A 252 -12.19 -12.11 18.15
N ASP A 253 -11.48 -11.04 18.51
CA ASP A 253 -11.71 -9.71 17.94
C ASP A 253 -11.24 -9.64 16.48
N LEU A 254 -10.10 -10.24 16.13
CA LEU A 254 -9.62 -10.25 14.75
C LEU A 254 -10.60 -10.97 13.81
N ALA A 255 -11.12 -12.12 14.24
CA ALA A 255 -12.13 -12.86 13.49
C ALA A 255 -13.42 -12.05 13.34
N TYR A 256 -13.84 -11.35 14.40
CA TYR A 256 -15.03 -10.52 14.38
C TYR A 256 -14.87 -9.30 13.45
N ALA A 257 -13.72 -8.62 13.52
CA ALA A 257 -13.38 -7.46 12.69
C ALA A 257 -13.25 -7.80 11.19
N THR A 258 -13.04 -9.07 10.84
CA THR A 258 -12.88 -9.56 9.45
C THR A 258 -14.09 -10.32 8.93
N LEU A 259 -15.20 -10.38 9.68
CA LEU A 259 -16.44 -11.06 9.26
C LEU A 259 -16.99 -10.54 7.93
N PHE A 260 -16.77 -9.26 7.63
CA PHE A 260 -17.24 -8.64 6.40
C PHE A 260 -16.67 -9.34 5.14
N CYS A 261 -15.46 -9.90 5.21
CA CYS A 261 -14.84 -10.64 4.11
C CYS A 261 -15.59 -11.93 3.73
N PHE A 262 -16.44 -12.45 4.62
CA PHE A 262 -17.14 -13.73 4.44
C PHE A 262 -18.65 -13.61 4.54
N TRP A 263 -19.20 -12.39 4.43
CA TRP A 263 -20.62 -12.14 4.62
C TRP A 263 -21.50 -13.03 3.72
N PRO A 264 -22.58 -13.66 4.24
CA PRO A 264 -23.40 -14.57 3.43
C PRO A 264 -24.09 -13.84 2.28
N THR A 265 -23.85 -14.28 1.03
CA THR A 265 -24.44 -13.69 -0.18
C THR A 265 -25.96 -13.83 -0.26
N SER A 266 -26.55 -14.75 0.51
CA SER A 266 -27.99 -14.93 0.64
C SER A 266 -28.67 -13.82 1.45
N ILE A 267 -27.92 -13.03 2.22
CA ILE A 267 -28.44 -11.88 2.96
C ILE A 267 -28.27 -10.65 2.06
N LYS A 268 -29.32 -10.29 1.32
CA LYS A 268 -29.41 -9.04 0.56
C LYS A 268 -30.28 -8.04 1.32
N ASP A 269 -29.83 -6.80 1.44
CA ASP A 269 -30.59 -5.65 1.94
C ASP A 269 -31.16 -5.82 3.37
N PHE A 270 -30.29 -6.07 4.38
CA PHE A 270 -30.70 -6.01 5.78
C PHE A 270 -30.64 -4.56 6.31
N SER A 271 -31.79 -3.90 6.37
CA SER A 271 -31.91 -2.47 6.66
C SER A 271 -31.87 -2.14 8.17
N GLN A 272 -30.78 -2.48 8.87
CA GLN A 272 -30.58 -1.93 10.22
C GLN A 272 -29.18 -1.36 10.42
N GLY A 273 -29.00 -0.10 10.02
CA GLY A 273 -28.05 0.86 10.58
C GLY A 273 -26.55 0.55 10.46
N THR A 274 -26.21 -0.68 10.08
CA THR A 274 -24.90 -1.27 9.98
C THR A 274 -25.06 -2.67 9.40
N VAL A 275 -24.34 -2.93 8.32
CA VAL A 275 -24.23 -4.22 7.59
C VAL A 275 -25.11 -4.36 6.31
N LEU A 276 -24.53 -3.83 5.23
CA LEU A 276 -24.22 -4.47 3.94
C LEU A 276 -25.30 -4.83 2.91
N GLY A 277 -25.27 -4.09 1.80
CA GLY A 277 -25.16 -4.69 0.48
C GLY A 277 -23.70 -4.66 0.00
N PHE A 278 -22.95 -5.76 0.12
CA PHE A 278 -21.72 -5.90 -0.65
C PHE A 278 -22.10 -6.19 -2.09
N LYS A 279 -21.77 -5.27 -3.00
CA LYS A 279 -21.72 -5.58 -4.43
C LYS A 279 -20.36 -6.19 -4.70
N ASP A 280 -20.32 -7.28 -5.47
CA ASP A 280 -19.12 -8.02 -5.92
C ASP A 280 -18.10 -7.17 -6.72
N THR A 281 -18.27 -5.84 -6.76
CA THR A 281 -17.52 -4.87 -7.58
C THR A 281 -16.69 -3.88 -6.76
N ILE A 282 -16.59 -4.04 -5.44
CA ILE A 282 -15.93 -3.07 -4.56
C ILE A 282 -14.61 -3.66 -4.05
N GLU A 283 -13.50 -3.16 -4.59
CA GLU A 283 -12.14 -3.50 -4.18
C GLU A 283 -11.92 -3.15 -2.69
N THR A 284 -11.71 -4.18 -1.87
CA THR A 284 -11.30 -4.10 -0.46
C THR A 284 -10.04 -4.94 -0.26
N PRO A 285 -9.21 -4.66 0.76
CA PRO A 285 -8.08 -5.52 1.08
C PRO A 285 -8.55 -6.96 1.27
N SER A 286 -7.78 -7.91 0.74
CA SER A 286 -8.08 -9.32 0.92
C SER A 286 -8.03 -9.70 2.41
N PHE A 287 -8.80 -10.72 2.77
CA PHE A 287 -8.79 -11.26 4.13
C PHE A 287 -7.36 -11.64 4.57
N GLU A 288 -6.59 -12.24 3.67
CA GLU A 288 -5.20 -12.65 3.88
C GLU A 288 -4.27 -11.46 4.14
N GLU A 289 -4.47 -10.33 3.46
CA GLU A 289 -3.70 -9.10 3.71
C GLU A 289 -4.01 -8.52 5.09
N LEU A 290 -5.28 -8.47 5.50
CA LEU A 290 -5.68 -7.96 6.80
C LEU A 290 -5.09 -8.79 7.94
N VAL A 291 -5.15 -10.13 7.83
CA VAL A 291 -4.52 -11.03 8.81
C VAL A 291 -3.00 -10.85 8.82
N SER A 292 -2.37 -10.72 7.66
CA SER A 292 -0.92 -10.49 7.54
C SER A 292 -0.47 -9.18 8.20
N ILE A 293 -1.23 -8.09 8.01
CA ILE A 293 -0.98 -6.80 8.66
C ILE A 293 -1.09 -6.95 10.18
N TYR A 294 -2.16 -7.57 10.66
CA TYR A 294 -2.34 -7.82 12.09
C TYR A 294 -1.14 -8.59 12.68
N CYS A 295 -0.74 -9.70 12.05
CA CYS A 295 0.38 -10.51 12.50
C CYS A 295 1.69 -9.72 12.49
N ARG A 296 1.93 -8.91 11.47
CA ARG A 296 3.11 -8.03 11.36
C ARG A 296 3.15 -7.00 12.50
N CYS A 297 2.05 -6.32 12.77
CA CYS A 297 1.95 -5.34 13.86
C CYS A 297 2.12 -5.98 15.23
N ARG A 298 1.62 -7.21 15.44
CA ARG A 298 1.77 -7.97 16.69
C ARG A 298 3.11 -8.68 16.84
N GLY A 299 3.90 -8.80 15.78
CA GLY A 299 5.12 -9.61 15.78
C GLY A 299 4.87 -11.12 15.97
N VAL A 300 3.69 -11.62 15.56
CA VAL A 300 3.31 -13.04 15.68
C VAL A 300 3.36 -13.75 14.33
N ARG A 301 3.33 -15.08 14.34
CA ARG A 301 3.34 -15.90 13.11
C ARG A 301 2.10 -15.59 12.26
N THR A 302 2.28 -15.56 10.94
CA THR A 302 1.18 -15.38 9.97
C THR A 302 0.27 -16.61 9.86
N THR A 303 0.75 -17.78 10.25
CA THR A 303 -0.05 -19.01 10.31
C THR A 303 -0.84 -19.09 11.62
N LEU A 304 -2.11 -18.71 11.55
CA LEU A 304 -3.05 -18.83 12.67
C LEU A 304 -3.83 -20.16 12.56
N SER A 305 -3.25 -21.25 13.05
CA SER A 305 -3.74 -22.63 12.85
C SER A 305 -5.18 -22.88 13.30
N ASN A 306 -5.69 -22.06 14.23
CA ASN A 306 -7.05 -22.17 14.78
C ASN A 306 -7.98 -21.04 14.32
N PHE A 307 -7.60 -20.22 13.33
CA PHE A 307 -8.39 -19.03 12.98
C PHE A 307 -9.83 -19.35 12.53
N ASN A 308 -10.02 -20.49 11.85
CA ASN A 308 -11.35 -20.97 11.46
C ASN A 308 -12.27 -21.20 12.67
N PHE A 309 -11.72 -21.58 13.83
CA PHE A 309 -12.49 -21.69 15.07
C PHE A 309 -13.04 -20.33 15.50
N PHE A 310 -12.22 -19.27 15.46
CA PHE A 310 -12.64 -17.93 15.85
C PHE A 310 -13.63 -17.30 14.87
N LEU A 311 -13.49 -17.56 13.57
CA LEU A 311 -14.49 -17.19 12.56
C LEU A 311 -15.82 -17.90 12.83
N ALA A 312 -15.79 -19.22 13.00
CA ALA A 312 -16.97 -20.03 13.33
C ALA A 312 -17.65 -19.56 14.63
N LEU A 313 -16.87 -19.25 15.68
CA LEU A 313 -17.37 -18.72 16.94
C LEU A 313 -18.03 -17.35 16.77
N SER A 314 -17.48 -16.49 15.91
CA SER A 314 -18.01 -15.15 15.64
C SER A 314 -19.37 -15.22 14.92
N TYR A 315 -19.51 -16.10 13.91
CA TYR A 315 -20.80 -16.36 13.27
C TYR A 315 -21.82 -17.01 14.23
N PHE A 316 -21.37 -17.95 15.08
CA PHE A 316 -22.22 -18.56 16.09
C PHE A 316 -22.77 -17.53 17.09
N LYS A 317 -21.91 -16.64 17.58
CA LYS A 317 -22.29 -15.50 18.41
C LYS A 317 -23.32 -14.61 17.70
N MET A 318 -23.06 -14.21 16.46
CA MET A 318 -23.98 -13.35 15.69
C MET A 318 -25.35 -14.00 15.46
N ALA A 319 -25.38 -15.30 15.15
CA ALA A 319 -26.62 -16.05 14.98
C ALA A 319 -27.40 -16.13 16.31
N ALA A 320 -26.72 -16.40 17.43
CA ALA A 320 -27.34 -16.45 18.76
C ALA A 320 -27.91 -15.08 19.20
N ILE A 321 -27.17 -13.99 18.97
CA ILE A 321 -27.65 -12.62 19.24
C ILE A 321 -28.89 -12.33 18.40
N SER A 322 -28.83 -12.64 17.11
CA SER A 322 -29.95 -12.43 16.17
C SER A 322 -31.20 -13.21 16.59
N GLN A 323 -31.03 -14.46 17.02
CA GLN A 323 -32.11 -15.28 17.57
C GLN A 323 -32.71 -14.67 18.84
N GLY A 324 -31.88 -14.15 19.74
CA GLY A 324 -32.33 -13.50 20.97
C GLY A 324 -33.07 -12.17 20.72
N VAL A 325 -32.69 -11.41 19.68
CA VAL A 325 -33.44 -10.23 19.23
C VAL A 325 -34.81 -10.65 18.68
N TYR A 326 -34.84 -11.67 17.82
CA TYR A 326 -36.09 -12.14 17.25
C TYR A 326 -37.04 -12.76 18.29
N ALA A 327 -36.52 -13.53 19.24
CA ALA A 327 -37.32 -14.07 20.35
C ALA A 327 -37.97 -12.98 21.19
N ARG A 328 -37.26 -11.87 21.46
CA ARG A 328 -37.82 -10.69 22.14
C ARG A 328 -38.92 -10.01 21.34
N TYR A 329 -38.81 -10.00 20.01
CA TYR A 329 -39.88 -9.53 19.14
C TYR A 329 -41.14 -10.40 19.26
N LEU A 330 -41.01 -11.73 19.25
CA LEU A 330 -42.15 -12.64 19.36
C LEU A 330 -42.95 -12.46 20.66
N ILE A 331 -42.29 -12.09 21.75
CA ILE A 331 -42.94 -11.82 23.05
C ILE A 331 -43.32 -10.33 23.26
N GLY A 332 -43.24 -9.50 22.21
CA GLY A 332 -43.63 -8.09 22.26
C GLY A 332 -42.68 -7.17 23.03
N ASN A 333 -41.44 -7.59 23.31
CA ASN A 333 -40.45 -6.86 24.11
C ASN A 333 -39.22 -6.43 23.27
N ALA A 334 -39.42 -6.16 21.98
CA ALA A 334 -38.37 -5.70 21.07
C ALA A 334 -38.00 -4.23 21.31
N SER A 335 -36.71 -3.92 21.24
CA SER A 335 -36.19 -2.55 21.39
C SER A 335 -36.22 -1.71 20.11
N ALA A 336 -36.37 -2.35 18.94
CA ALA A 336 -36.40 -1.73 17.62
C ALA A 336 -37.55 -2.28 16.74
N GLU A 337 -38.14 -1.45 15.88
CA GLU A 337 -39.32 -1.78 15.06
C GLU A 337 -39.05 -2.91 14.05
N ASN A 338 -37.83 -3.00 13.52
CA ASN A 338 -37.43 -4.05 12.58
C ASN A 338 -36.78 -5.28 13.23
N SER A 339 -36.99 -5.50 14.54
CA SER A 339 -36.49 -6.70 15.25
C SER A 339 -37.01 -8.02 14.65
N HIS A 340 -38.11 -7.98 13.90
CA HIS A 340 -38.67 -9.12 13.17
C HIS A 340 -37.80 -9.61 12.01
N GLU A 341 -36.98 -8.73 11.41
CA GLU A 341 -36.14 -9.07 10.27
C GLU A 341 -35.00 -10.02 10.67
N PHE A 342 -34.58 -10.00 11.93
CA PHE A 342 -33.48 -10.82 12.44
C PHE A 342 -33.74 -12.33 12.27
N ALA A 343 -35.00 -12.77 12.20
CA ALA A 343 -35.36 -14.14 11.87
C ALA A 343 -34.71 -14.63 10.55
N LYS A 344 -34.59 -13.73 9.58
CA LYS A 344 -34.10 -14.03 8.22
C LYS A 344 -32.60 -14.30 8.18
N ILE A 345 -31.83 -13.86 9.18
CA ILE A 345 -30.36 -13.94 9.15
C ILE A 345 -29.79 -15.04 10.07
N VAL A 346 -30.55 -15.56 11.05
CA VAL A 346 -30.05 -16.58 12.00
C VAL A 346 -29.53 -17.82 11.27
N LYS A 347 -30.34 -18.40 10.37
CA LYS A 347 -29.98 -19.61 9.63
C LYS A 347 -28.80 -19.37 8.68
N PRO A 348 -28.80 -18.34 7.80
CA PRO A 348 -27.64 -18.05 6.95
C PRO A 348 -26.32 -17.83 7.71
N LEU A 349 -26.36 -17.14 8.86
CA LEU A 349 -25.17 -16.94 9.69
C LEU A 349 -24.66 -18.27 10.27
N ALA A 350 -25.56 -19.13 10.77
CA ALA A 350 -25.19 -20.44 11.29
C ALA A 350 -24.62 -21.36 10.20
N GLU A 351 -25.20 -21.35 9.00
CA GLU A 351 -24.71 -22.10 7.84
C GLU A 351 -23.31 -21.63 7.42
N ARG A 352 -23.09 -20.31 7.36
CA ARG A 352 -21.79 -19.74 7.01
C ARG A 352 -20.72 -20.05 8.04
N GLY A 353 -21.05 -19.97 9.33
CA GLY A 353 -20.13 -20.37 10.40
C GLY A 353 -19.73 -21.85 10.32
N LEU A 354 -20.67 -22.73 9.99
CA LEU A 354 -20.42 -24.16 9.81
C LEU A 354 -19.64 -24.48 8.52
N GLU A 355 -19.79 -23.68 7.48
CA GLU A 355 -18.98 -23.79 6.27
C GLU A 355 -17.53 -23.39 6.56
N LEU A 356 -17.32 -22.26 7.22
CA LEU A 356 -15.99 -21.77 7.61
C LEU A 356 -15.28 -22.72 8.58
N SER A 357 -16.01 -23.41 9.45
CA SER A 357 -15.43 -24.42 10.35
C SER A 357 -14.89 -25.65 9.62
N LYS A 358 -15.41 -25.93 8.41
CA LYS A 358 -14.99 -27.04 7.55
C LYS A 358 -14.02 -26.63 6.46
N ARG A 359 -13.77 -25.32 6.27
CA ARG A 359 -12.71 -24.83 5.40
C ARG A 359 -11.41 -25.52 5.83
N SER A 360 -10.60 -25.94 4.88
CA SER A 360 -9.23 -26.39 5.18
C SER A 360 -8.60 -25.38 6.14
N SER A 361 -7.90 -25.87 7.18
CA SER A 361 -7.27 -24.99 8.16
C SER A 361 -6.61 -23.84 7.44
N PHE A 362 -6.77 -22.63 7.98
CA PHE A 362 -6.03 -21.47 7.51
C PHE A 362 -4.55 -21.81 7.55
N SER A 363 -4.09 -22.31 6.43
CA SER A 363 -2.74 -22.63 6.09
C SER A 363 -2.52 -21.68 4.95
N SER A 364 -1.65 -20.70 5.16
CA SER A 364 -0.90 -20.16 4.05
C SER A 364 -0.10 -21.33 3.45
N THR A 365 -0.76 -22.22 2.69
CA THR A 365 -0.06 -23.11 1.78
C THR A 365 0.62 -22.19 0.78
N HIS A 366 1.96 -22.27 0.80
CA HIS A 366 2.98 -21.30 0.34
C HIS A 366 3.29 -20.22 1.41
N HIS A 367 4.37 -20.29 2.20
CA HIS A 367 5.74 -20.72 1.89
C HIS A 367 6.40 -21.47 3.04
N SER A 368 7.33 -22.35 2.68
CA SER A 368 8.38 -22.82 3.57
C SER A 368 8.90 -21.67 4.44
N ILE A 369 9.15 -21.97 5.71
CA ILE A 369 9.99 -21.16 6.58
C ILE A 369 11.40 -21.15 5.96
N SER A 370 11.61 -20.27 5.00
CA SER A 370 12.88 -19.57 4.84
C SER A 370 12.55 -18.14 5.25
N GLY A 371 13.13 -17.66 6.35
CA GLY A 371 12.90 -16.32 6.90
C GLY A 371 13.36 -15.20 5.97
N GLY A 372 12.66 -15.02 4.84
CA GLY A 372 12.90 -13.94 3.89
C GLY A 372 12.35 -12.64 4.43
N LEU A 373 13.18 -11.59 4.46
CA LEU A 373 12.80 -10.23 4.85
C LEU A 373 11.69 -9.62 3.97
N PHE A 374 11.43 -10.19 2.78
CA PHE A 374 10.48 -9.68 1.80
C PHE A 374 9.58 -10.80 1.28
N HIS A 375 8.26 -10.54 1.27
CA HIS A 375 7.26 -11.48 0.79
C HIS A 375 6.71 -11.03 -0.57
N HIS A 376 6.97 -11.83 -1.59
CA HIS A 376 6.41 -11.64 -2.93
C HIS A 376 5.03 -12.27 -3.02
N SER A 377 4.13 -11.68 -3.81
CA SER A 377 2.80 -12.23 -4.06
C SER A 377 2.89 -13.55 -4.84
N ARG A 378 1.86 -14.39 -4.72
CA ARG A 378 1.77 -15.64 -5.50
C ARG A 378 1.87 -15.36 -7.01
N ARG A 379 1.17 -14.32 -7.48
CA ARG A 379 1.22 -13.88 -8.88
C ARG A 379 2.64 -13.45 -9.26
N GLY A 380 3.30 -12.65 -8.43
CA GLY A 380 4.69 -12.24 -8.65
C GLY A 380 5.65 -13.41 -8.81
N GLN A 381 5.51 -14.44 -7.97
CA GLN A 381 6.33 -15.64 -8.06
C GLN A 381 6.03 -16.48 -9.30
N GLU A 382 4.75 -16.66 -9.65
CA GLU A 382 4.33 -17.38 -10.86
C GLU A 382 4.88 -16.69 -12.12
N ILE A 383 4.77 -15.36 -12.21
CA ILE A 383 5.34 -14.59 -13.33
C ILE A 383 6.87 -14.67 -13.33
N LEU A 384 7.53 -14.54 -12.18
CA LEU A 384 8.99 -14.69 -12.10
C LEU A 384 9.47 -16.05 -12.62
N LEU A 385 8.76 -17.13 -12.28
CA LEU A 385 9.07 -18.47 -12.78
C LEU A 385 8.90 -18.56 -14.30
N LYS A 386 7.80 -18.01 -14.84
CA LYS A 386 7.59 -17.94 -16.29
C LYS A 386 8.68 -17.12 -16.98
N VAL A 387 9.05 -15.96 -16.45
CA VAL A 387 10.13 -15.13 -17.00
C VAL A 387 11.45 -15.88 -16.98
N LYS A 388 11.82 -16.55 -15.88
CA LYS A 388 13.04 -17.39 -15.81
C LYS A 388 13.04 -18.50 -16.86
N GLN A 389 11.90 -19.15 -17.06
CA GLN A 389 11.74 -20.18 -18.07
C GLN A 389 11.87 -19.61 -19.48
N PHE A 390 11.19 -18.50 -19.78
CA PHE A 390 11.25 -17.80 -21.06
C PHE A 390 12.67 -17.32 -21.37
N MET A 391 13.36 -16.77 -20.38
CA MET A 391 14.77 -16.36 -20.49
C MET A 391 15.65 -17.55 -20.91
N LYS A 392 15.48 -18.70 -20.27
CA LYS A 392 16.23 -19.93 -20.58
C LYS A 392 15.91 -20.52 -21.95
N GLN A 393 14.62 -20.54 -22.33
CA GLN A 393 14.15 -21.22 -23.53
C GLN A 393 14.30 -20.37 -24.80
N HIS A 394 14.21 -19.05 -24.68
CA HIS A 394 14.11 -18.15 -25.84
C HIS A 394 15.16 -17.05 -25.86
N ILE A 395 15.43 -16.39 -24.73
CA ILE A 395 16.33 -15.22 -24.71
C ILE A 395 17.81 -15.63 -24.77
N TYR A 396 18.31 -16.44 -23.84
CA TYR A 396 19.74 -16.81 -23.84
C TYR A 396 20.17 -17.52 -25.14
N PRO A 397 19.36 -18.39 -25.77
CA PRO A 397 19.70 -18.96 -27.08
C PRO A 397 19.80 -17.93 -28.22
N ALA A 398 19.01 -16.85 -28.16
CA ALA A 398 18.97 -15.80 -29.19
C ALA A 398 20.14 -14.80 -29.11
N GLU A 399 20.83 -14.74 -27.97
CA GLU A 399 21.84 -13.71 -27.69
C GLU A 399 22.95 -13.64 -28.74
N LYS A 400 23.51 -14.79 -29.13
CA LYS A 400 24.57 -14.85 -30.14
C LYS A 400 24.13 -14.34 -31.51
N GLU A 401 22.90 -14.63 -31.91
CA GLU A 401 22.35 -14.20 -33.20
C GLU A 401 22.11 -12.69 -33.22
N ILE A 402 21.59 -12.13 -32.12
CA ILE A 402 21.36 -10.69 -31.97
C ILE A 402 22.70 -9.92 -31.98
N ILE A 403 23.71 -10.39 -31.24
CA ILE A 403 25.05 -9.76 -31.26
C ILE A 403 25.62 -9.77 -32.69
N LYS A 404 25.53 -10.91 -33.39
CA LYS A 404 26.00 -11.05 -34.77
C LYS A 404 25.26 -10.12 -35.74
N TYR A 405 23.95 -9.93 -35.54
CA TYR A 405 23.16 -8.99 -36.33
C TYR A 405 23.73 -7.57 -36.22
N TYR A 406 23.90 -7.04 -35.01
CA TYR A 406 24.41 -5.67 -34.85
C TYR A 406 25.86 -5.53 -35.31
N ALA A 407 26.72 -6.53 -35.06
CA ALA A 407 28.10 -6.52 -35.58
C ALA A 407 28.15 -6.45 -37.12
N GLY A 408 27.23 -7.12 -37.82
CA GLY A 408 27.13 -7.08 -39.28
C GLY A 408 26.63 -5.75 -39.85
N HIS A 409 25.89 -4.95 -39.07
CA HIS A 409 25.30 -3.68 -39.50
C HIS A 409 26.02 -2.45 -38.93
N ALA A 410 27.07 -2.59 -38.11
CA ALA A 410 27.72 -1.49 -37.39
C ALA A 410 28.13 -0.29 -38.27
N ASN A 411 28.49 -0.54 -39.54
CA ASN A 411 28.91 0.46 -40.51
C ASN A 411 27.82 0.87 -41.53
N THR A 412 26.57 0.49 -41.31
CA THR A 412 25.44 0.83 -42.19
C THR A 412 24.47 1.78 -41.48
N GLU A 413 23.58 2.40 -42.26
CA GLU A 413 22.46 3.19 -41.70
C GLU A 413 21.43 2.33 -40.97
N GLU A 414 21.45 1.01 -41.23
CA GLU A 414 20.53 0.05 -40.62
C GLU A 414 20.89 -0.34 -39.19
N LYS A 415 22.04 0.12 -38.66
CA LYS A 415 22.50 -0.22 -37.30
C LYS A 415 21.50 0.09 -36.20
N TRP A 416 20.58 1.03 -36.42
CA TRP A 416 19.54 1.41 -35.46
C TRP A 416 18.24 0.60 -35.60
N LYS A 417 18.13 -0.27 -36.61
CA LYS A 417 16.96 -1.13 -36.84
C LYS A 417 17.00 -2.34 -35.90
N LYS A 418 15.81 -2.81 -35.51
CA LYS A 418 15.65 -4.00 -34.69
C LYS A 418 15.74 -5.28 -35.54
N PRO A 419 16.43 -6.33 -35.08
CA PRO A 419 16.46 -7.60 -35.78
C PRO A 419 15.07 -8.26 -35.80
N PRO A 420 14.66 -8.92 -36.89
CA PRO A 420 13.38 -9.63 -36.96
C PRO A 420 13.18 -10.67 -35.84
N LEU A 421 14.27 -11.27 -35.35
CA LEU A 421 14.23 -12.20 -34.23
C LEU A 421 13.69 -11.55 -32.95
N LEU A 422 14.02 -10.29 -32.68
CA LEU A 422 13.55 -9.58 -31.51
C LEU A 422 12.02 -9.37 -31.55
N GLU A 423 11.47 -9.06 -32.72
CA GLU A 423 10.02 -8.94 -32.91
C GLU A 423 9.30 -10.27 -32.72
N ARG A 424 9.87 -11.38 -33.22
CA ARG A 424 9.33 -12.72 -32.95
C ARG A 424 9.32 -13.04 -31.45
N LEU A 425 10.37 -12.66 -30.71
CA LEU A 425 10.44 -12.86 -29.26
C LEU A 425 9.38 -12.03 -28.51
N LYS A 426 9.12 -10.79 -28.93
CA LYS A 426 8.05 -9.94 -28.38
C LYS A 426 6.67 -10.60 -28.56
N GLU A 427 6.39 -11.13 -29.75
CA GLU A 427 5.10 -11.81 -30.01
C GLU A 427 4.92 -13.09 -29.17
N LEU A 428 5.99 -13.86 -28.94
CA LEU A 428 5.96 -15.00 -28.02
C LEU A 428 5.71 -14.55 -26.57
N ALA A 429 6.39 -13.49 -26.11
CA ALA A 429 6.20 -12.95 -24.78
C ALA A 429 4.75 -12.46 -24.57
N LYS A 430 4.16 -11.77 -25.55
CA LYS A 430 2.74 -11.38 -25.53
C LYS A 430 1.81 -12.59 -25.42
N ALA A 431 2.06 -13.64 -26.21
CA ALA A 431 1.25 -14.86 -26.20
C ALA A 431 1.25 -15.57 -24.83
N GLU A 432 2.35 -15.47 -24.06
CA GLU A 432 2.46 -16.04 -22.71
C GLU A 432 1.99 -15.08 -21.59
N GLY A 433 1.55 -13.88 -21.93
CA GLY A 433 1.14 -12.83 -20.98
C GLY A 433 2.32 -12.18 -20.25
N LEU A 434 3.52 -12.24 -20.81
CA LEU A 434 4.75 -11.63 -20.27
C LEU A 434 5.00 -10.26 -20.89
N TRP A 435 4.06 -9.33 -20.73
CA TRP A 435 4.09 -8.04 -21.43
C TRP A 435 3.67 -6.89 -20.51
N ASN A 436 4.33 -5.72 -20.62
CA ASN A 436 4.09 -4.54 -19.79
C ASN A 436 4.18 -4.82 -18.27
N LEU A 437 5.06 -5.74 -17.86
CA LEU A 437 5.17 -6.23 -16.48
C LEU A 437 5.55 -5.15 -15.45
N PHE A 438 6.10 -4.03 -15.91
CA PHE A 438 6.53 -2.91 -15.08
C PHE A 438 5.37 -2.05 -14.55
N LEU A 439 4.22 -2.07 -15.21
CA LEU A 439 3.10 -1.16 -14.95
C LEU A 439 2.03 -1.86 -14.09
N PRO A 440 1.84 -1.47 -12.81
CA PRO A 440 0.94 -2.18 -11.90
C PRO A 440 -0.51 -2.28 -12.39
N ASP A 441 -1.05 -1.19 -12.95
CA ASP A 441 -2.45 -1.11 -13.39
C ASP A 441 -2.76 -2.05 -14.58
N ILE A 442 -1.74 -2.54 -15.28
CA ILE A 442 -1.88 -3.54 -16.34
C ILE A 442 -1.48 -4.93 -15.85
N SER A 443 -0.32 -5.04 -15.21
CA SER A 443 0.29 -6.31 -14.85
C SER A 443 -0.31 -6.94 -13.60
N GLY A 444 -0.94 -6.16 -12.72
CA GLY A 444 -1.34 -6.56 -11.37
C GLY A 444 -0.16 -6.92 -10.47
N LEU A 445 1.06 -6.46 -10.78
CA LEU A 445 2.26 -6.70 -10.00
C LEU A 445 2.60 -5.49 -9.14
N SER A 446 3.00 -5.75 -7.90
CA SER A 446 3.61 -4.73 -7.04
C SER A 446 5.03 -4.37 -7.53
N GLN A 447 5.59 -3.25 -7.08
CA GLN A 447 6.99 -2.92 -7.35
C GLN A 447 7.92 -3.98 -6.75
N LEU A 448 7.58 -4.53 -5.58
CA LEU A 448 8.34 -5.61 -4.97
C LEU A 448 8.33 -6.88 -5.82
N ASP A 449 7.19 -7.27 -6.40
CA ASP A 449 7.09 -8.39 -7.32
C ASP A 449 7.91 -8.16 -8.60
N TYR A 450 7.76 -6.96 -9.17
CA TYR A 450 8.49 -6.58 -10.37
C TYR A 450 10.01 -6.51 -10.14
N ALA A 451 10.48 -6.22 -8.92
CA ALA A 451 11.91 -6.09 -8.62
C ALA A 451 12.74 -7.32 -9.02
N LEU A 452 12.27 -8.52 -8.67
CA LEU A 452 12.97 -9.76 -9.02
C LEU A 452 12.81 -10.13 -10.50
N ILE A 453 11.70 -9.74 -11.13
CA ILE A 453 11.48 -9.93 -12.56
C ILE A 453 12.44 -9.03 -13.35
N ALA A 454 12.54 -7.75 -12.98
CA ALA A 454 13.46 -6.80 -13.57
C ALA A 454 14.93 -7.22 -13.34
N GLU A 455 15.26 -7.76 -12.16
CA GLU A 455 16.58 -8.38 -11.92
C GLU A 455 16.85 -9.52 -12.91
N GLU A 456 15.88 -10.41 -13.17
CA GLU A 456 16.06 -11.49 -14.14
C GLU A 456 16.26 -10.95 -15.57
N THR A 457 15.48 -9.96 -16.00
CA THR A 457 15.66 -9.33 -17.33
C THR A 457 17.00 -8.62 -17.44
N GLY A 458 17.54 -8.08 -16.34
CA GLY A 458 18.84 -7.43 -16.30
C GLY A 458 20.04 -8.33 -16.63
N LYS A 459 19.85 -9.65 -16.67
CA LYS A 459 20.91 -10.60 -17.03
C LYS A 459 21.23 -10.62 -18.52
N CYS A 460 20.36 -10.09 -19.37
CA CYS A 460 20.57 -10.02 -20.82
C CYS A 460 20.11 -8.66 -21.37
N PHE A 461 20.96 -8.02 -22.17
CA PHE A 461 20.82 -6.62 -22.56
C PHE A 461 19.54 -6.29 -23.34
N PHE A 462 19.00 -7.23 -24.15
CA PHE A 462 17.77 -7.02 -24.91
C PHE A 462 16.50 -7.57 -24.25
N ALA A 463 16.62 -8.31 -23.14
CA ALA A 463 15.48 -8.93 -22.48
C ALA A 463 14.41 -7.93 -22.00
N PRO A 464 14.76 -6.76 -21.44
CA PRO A 464 13.73 -5.77 -21.08
C PRO A 464 12.86 -5.36 -22.27
N GLU A 465 13.42 -5.27 -23.48
CA GLU A 465 12.65 -4.89 -24.68
C GLU A 465 11.67 -5.99 -25.12
N VAL A 466 12.05 -7.27 -24.96
CA VAL A 466 11.18 -8.42 -25.27
C VAL A 466 9.90 -8.43 -24.42
N PHE A 467 9.95 -7.93 -23.20
CA PHE A 467 8.79 -7.85 -22.29
C PHE A 467 8.15 -6.45 -22.25
N ASN A 468 8.52 -5.55 -23.16
CA ASN A 468 8.14 -4.13 -23.21
C ASN A 468 8.41 -3.36 -21.89
N CYS A 469 9.54 -3.67 -21.27
CA CYS A 469 9.98 -3.20 -19.96
C CYS A 469 11.27 -2.36 -20.03
N HIS A 470 11.62 -1.85 -21.21
CA HIS A 470 12.87 -1.12 -21.43
C HIS A 470 12.71 0.41 -21.23
N ALA A 471 13.81 1.07 -20.86
CA ALA A 471 13.91 2.52 -20.83
C ALA A 471 14.31 3.03 -22.23
N PRO A 472 13.88 4.24 -22.65
CA PRO A 472 13.10 5.22 -21.88
C PRO A 472 11.57 5.04 -21.94
N ASP A 473 11.09 4.06 -22.72
CA ASP A 473 9.66 3.86 -23.02
C ASP A 473 8.80 3.62 -21.78
N THR A 474 9.24 2.77 -20.85
CA THR A 474 8.55 2.55 -19.56
C THR A 474 8.25 3.86 -18.81
N GLY A 475 9.23 4.74 -18.68
CA GLY A 475 9.02 6.04 -18.03
C GLY A 475 8.13 6.99 -18.85
N ASN A 476 8.19 6.94 -20.18
CA ASN A 476 7.29 7.72 -21.04
C ASN A 476 5.84 7.22 -20.95
N MET A 477 5.65 5.89 -20.91
CA MET A 477 4.34 5.26 -20.69
C MET A 477 3.76 5.63 -19.33
N GLU A 478 4.55 5.61 -18.26
CA GLU A 478 4.11 6.05 -16.93
C GLU A 478 3.66 7.52 -16.90
N VAL A 479 4.38 8.41 -17.60
CA VAL A 479 4.00 9.83 -17.72
C VAL A 479 2.62 9.96 -18.37
N LEU A 480 2.42 9.32 -19.53
CA LEU A 480 1.15 9.39 -20.26
C LEU A 480 0.02 8.70 -19.49
N HIS A 481 0.32 7.60 -18.80
CA HIS A 481 -0.64 6.89 -17.96
C HIS A 481 -1.16 7.77 -16.81
N MET A 482 -0.26 8.44 -16.08
CA MET A 482 -0.62 9.25 -14.93
C MET A 482 -1.17 10.64 -15.28
N TYR A 483 -0.68 11.25 -16.37
CA TYR A 483 -0.87 12.68 -16.63
C TYR A 483 -1.39 13.00 -18.02
N GLY A 484 -1.47 12.01 -18.90
CA GLY A 484 -1.98 12.20 -20.26
C GLY A 484 -3.50 12.41 -20.27
N THR A 485 -3.98 13.23 -21.20
CA THR A 485 -5.42 13.26 -21.53
C THR A 485 -5.84 11.96 -22.23
N GLU A 486 -7.14 11.70 -22.35
CA GLU A 486 -7.63 10.51 -23.03
C GLU A 486 -7.21 10.47 -24.51
N GLU A 487 -7.16 11.63 -25.17
CA GLU A 487 -6.66 11.77 -26.54
C GLU A 487 -5.17 11.44 -26.63
N GLN A 488 -4.35 11.99 -25.70
CA GLN A 488 -2.92 11.70 -25.64
C GLN A 488 -2.64 10.23 -25.35
N LYS A 489 -3.43 9.61 -24.47
CA LYS A 489 -3.32 8.17 -24.17
C LYS A 489 -3.64 7.33 -25.41
N LYS A 490 -4.74 7.65 -26.09
CA LYS A 490 -5.13 6.93 -27.30
C LYS A 490 -4.09 7.06 -28.42
N GLU A 491 -3.56 8.26 -28.64
CA GLU A 491 -2.61 8.52 -29.72
C GLU A 491 -1.22 7.95 -29.42
N TRP A 492 -0.75 8.03 -28.17
CA TRP A 492 0.65 7.74 -27.84
C TRP A 492 0.84 6.59 -26.85
N LEU A 493 0.02 6.49 -25.79
CA LEU A 493 0.17 5.44 -24.78
C LEU A 493 -0.23 4.08 -25.33
N GLU A 494 -1.36 3.96 -26.04
CA GLU A 494 -1.82 2.68 -26.60
C GLU A 494 -0.78 2.07 -27.56
N PRO A 495 -0.22 2.80 -28.56
CA PRO A 495 0.80 2.22 -29.44
C PRO A 495 2.11 1.86 -28.73
N LEU A 496 2.49 2.57 -27.66
CA LEU A 496 3.64 2.23 -26.81
C LEU A 496 3.37 0.95 -26.01
N LEU A 497 2.17 0.81 -25.42
CA LEU A 497 1.76 -0.38 -24.69
C LEU A 497 1.64 -1.61 -25.61
N GLU A 498 1.35 -1.43 -26.89
CA GLU A 498 1.35 -2.48 -27.91
C GLU A 498 2.75 -2.82 -28.44
N GLY A 499 3.75 -1.96 -28.18
CA GLY A 499 5.11 -2.06 -28.71
C GLY A 499 5.24 -1.74 -30.21
N LYS A 500 4.27 -1.01 -30.79
CA LYS A 500 4.28 -0.63 -32.22
C LYS A 500 5.18 0.57 -32.50
N ILE A 501 5.28 1.48 -31.53
CA ILE A 501 6.21 2.61 -31.57
C ILE A 501 7.11 2.56 -30.34
N SER A 502 8.19 3.33 -30.39
CA SER A 502 9.03 3.69 -29.25
C SER A 502 9.07 5.21 -29.11
N SER A 503 9.70 5.68 -28.06
CA SER A 503 9.76 7.07 -27.68
C SER A 503 11.13 7.45 -27.13
N CYS A 504 11.38 8.75 -27.04
CA CYS A 504 12.56 9.28 -26.35
C CYS A 504 12.16 10.34 -25.33
N PHE A 505 13.05 10.64 -24.40
CA PHE A 505 12.86 11.71 -23.42
C PHE A 505 13.94 12.77 -23.57
N CYS A 506 13.52 14.01 -23.77
CA CYS A 506 14.38 15.13 -24.10
C CYS A 506 14.36 16.16 -22.96
N MET A 507 15.24 15.95 -21.98
CA MET A 507 15.38 16.84 -20.81
C MET A 507 16.74 17.54 -20.80
N THR A 508 17.83 16.78 -20.87
CA THR A 508 19.20 17.29 -20.76
C THR A 508 19.57 18.21 -21.92
N GLU A 509 20.22 19.32 -21.63
CA GLU A 509 20.71 20.32 -22.58
C GLU A 509 22.25 20.34 -22.57
N PRO A 510 22.91 20.53 -23.72
CA PRO A 510 24.38 20.54 -23.80
C PRO A 510 24.99 21.81 -23.19
N ASP A 511 24.30 22.94 -23.33
CA ASP A 511 24.85 24.27 -23.03
C ASP A 511 24.64 24.70 -21.56
N VAL A 512 24.00 23.86 -20.73
CA VAL A 512 23.77 24.12 -19.29
C VAL A 512 23.96 22.88 -18.42
N ALA A 513 24.34 23.11 -17.16
CA ALA A 513 24.43 22.07 -16.13
C ALA A 513 23.04 21.52 -15.77
N SER A 514 22.59 20.54 -16.54
CA SER A 514 21.22 19.99 -16.49
C SER A 514 20.91 19.13 -15.27
N SER A 515 21.91 18.85 -14.41
CA SER A 515 21.69 18.21 -13.11
C SER A 515 20.86 19.07 -12.16
N ASP A 516 20.97 20.40 -12.28
CA ASP A 516 19.97 21.33 -11.76
C ASP A 516 18.98 21.62 -12.89
N ALA A 517 17.82 20.96 -12.83
CA ALA A 517 16.78 21.08 -13.83
C ALA A 517 16.22 22.51 -13.97
N THR A 518 16.43 23.41 -13.00
CA THR A 518 16.00 24.81 -13.12
C THR A 518 16.85 25.60 -14.13
N ASN A 519 18.03 25.09 -14.51
CA ASN A 519 18.90 25.72 -15.50
C ASN A 519 18.44 25.54 -16.94
N MET A 520 17.52 24.61 -17.23
CA MET A 520 17.05 24.34 -18.59
C MET A 520 16.47 25.60 -19.25
N GLN A 521 16.87 25.83 -20.50
CA GLN A 521 16.60 27.04 -21.27
C GLN A 521 15.83 26.79 -22.57
N CYS A 522 15.69 25.53 -23.04
CA CYS A 522 14.87 25.20 -24.21
C CYS A 522 13.48 25.84 -24.06
N SER A 523 13.12 26.77 -24.94
CA SER A 523 11.92 27.59 -24.77
C SER A 523 10.69 26.89 -25.32
N ILE A 524 9.59 26.97 -24.57
CA ILE A 524 8.26 26.61 -25.03
C ILE A 524 7.40 27.87 -24.90
N VAL A 525 6.97 28.43 -26.03
CA VAL A 525 6.19 29.67 -26.08
C VAL A 525 4.85 29.39 -26.71
N ARG A 526 3.77 29.78 -26.04
CA ARG A 526 2.43 29.66 -26.60
C ARG A 526 2.22 30.72 -27.68
N ASP A 527 1.76 30.29 -28.85
CA ASP A 527 1.35 31.14 -29.97
C ASP A 527 -0.05 30.70 -30.46
N GLY A 528 -1.06 31.44 -30.02
CA GLY A 528 -2.47 31.12 -30.26
C GLY A 528 -2.86 29.71 -29.78
N ASN A 529 -3.18 28.86 -30.75
CA ASN A 529 -3.60 27.45 -30.55
C ASN A 529 -2.44 26.45 -30.70
N SER A 530 -1.20 26.93 -30.71
CA SER A 530 0.01 26.11 -30.78
C SER A 530 1.06 26.52 -29.74
N TYR A 531 2.07 25.68 -29.56
CA TYR A 531 3.33 26.01 -28.90
C TYR A 531 4.46 25.98 -29.93
N VAL A 532 5.36 26.97 -29.84
CA VAL A 532 6.62 27.02 -30.57
C VAL A 532 7.75 26.59 -29.62
N ILE A 533 8.55 25.60 -30.04
CA ILE A 533 9.63 25.02 -29.25
C ILE A 533 10.97 25.32 -29.93
N ASN A 534 11.90 25.88 -29.16
CA ASN A 534 13.24 26.26 -29.62
C ASN A 534 14.32 25.88 -28.60
N GLY A 535 15.32 25.13 -29.03
CA GLY A 535 16.47 24.78 -28.19
C GLY A 535 17.19 23.52 -28.61
N LYS A 536 18.18 23.12 -27.80
CA LYS A 536 18.99 21.92 -28.02
C LYS A 536 18.79 20.95 -26.87
N LYS A 537 18.66 19.66 -27.18
CA LYS A 537 18.64 18.56 -26.22
C LYS A 537 19.69 17.54 -26.62
N TRP A 538 20.23 16.82 -25.64
CA TRP A 538 21.18 15.74 -25.90
C TRP A 538 21.02 14.62 -24.89
N TRP A 539 21.64 13.47 -25.17
CA TRP A 539 21.41 12.22 -24.44
C TRP A 539 19.95 11.72 -24.54
N SER A 540 19.26 12.04 -25.63
CA SER A 540 17.92 11.53 -25.92
C SER A 540 18.02 10.07 -26.38
N SER A 541 17.96 9.15 -25.41
CA SER A 541 18.06 7.71 -25.66
C SER A 541 16.92 7.19 -26.54
N GLY A 542 17.23 6.26 -27.45
CA GLY A 542 16.27 5.61 -28.33
C GLY A 542 15.93 6.36 -29.61
N ALA A 543 16.33 7.62 -29.75
CA ALA A 543 15.91 8.48 -30.86
C ALA A 543 16.39 7.99 -32.24
N GLY A 544 17.48 7.23 -32.32
CA GLY A 544 17.95 6.66 -33.59
C GLY A 544 17.09 5.50 -34.10
N ASN A 545 16.27 4.88 -33.25
CA ASN A 545 15.37 3.81 -33.66
C ASN A 545 14.33 4.37 -34.67
N PRO A 546 14.18 3.80 -35.87
CA PRO A 546 13.17 4.24 -36.84
C PRO A 546 11.73 4.18 -36.32
N ASN A 547 11.47 3.34 -35.31
CA ASN A 547 10.20 3.24 -34.62
C ASN A 547 10.03 4.28 -33.49
N CYS A 548 11.03 5.12 -33.20
CA CYS A 548 10.87 6.23 -32.27
C CYS A 548 10.00 7.30 -32.94
N LYS A 549 8.72 7.35 -32.58
CA LYS A 549 7.74 8.24 -33.21
C LYS A 549 7.39 9.46 -32.37
N VAL A 550 7.73 9.45 -31.07
CA VAL A 550 7.35 10.51 -30.15
C VAL A 550 8.47 10.86 -29.16
N ALA A 551 8.66 12.14 -28.93
CA ALA A 551 9.50 12.69 -27.87
C ALA A 551 8.64 13.33 -26.78
N ILE A 552 8.93 13.02 -25.52
CA ILE A 552 8.47 13.84 -24.39
C ILE A 552 9.57 14.86 -24.11
N VAL A 553 9.26 16.15 -24.26
CA VAL A 553 10.25 17.24 -24.16
C VAL A 553 9.95 18.07 -22.91
N MET A 554 10.98 18.34 -22.11
CA MET A 554 10.89 19.29 -21.01
C MET A 554 11.54 20.62 -21.42
N GLY A 555 10.81 21.71 -21.26
CA GLY A 555 11.28 23.04 -21.63
C GLY A 555 10.70 24.13 -20.72
N LYS A 556 11.20 25.34 -20.89
CA LYS A 556 10.87 26.52 -20.09
C LYS A 556 9.68 27.26 -20.71
N THR A 557 8.58 27.30 -19.96
CA THR A 557 7.40 28.12 -20.24
C THR A 557 7.47 29.35 -19.35
N LYS A 558 8.09 30.42 -19.85
CA LYS A 558 8.37 31.63 -19.05
C LYS A 558 7.06 32.24 -18.55
N ASN A 559 6.89 32.33 -17.23
CA ASN A 559 5.76 32.99 -16.60
C ASN A 559 6.25 33.92 -15.48
N SER A 560 6.06 35.23 -15.62
CA SER A 560 6.58 36.22 -14.67
C SER A 560 5.92 36.19 -13.29
N SER A 561 4.74 35.58 -13.14
CA SER A 561 4.03 35.47 -11.86
C SER A 561 4.22 34.13 -11.15
N ALA A 562 4.84 33.14 -11.80
CA ALA A 562 5.03 31.80 -11.25
C ALA A 562 6.36 31.65 -10.50
N SER A 563 6.43 30.75 -9.52
CA SER A 563 7.66 30.50 -8.77
C SER A 563 8.76 29.88 -9.65
N ARG A 564 10.01 29.88 -9.18
CA ARG A 564 11.15 29.27 -9.90
C ARG A 564 10.89 27.81 -10.32
N TYR A 565 10.13 27.06 -9.53
CA TYR A 565 9.82 25.64 -9.77
C TYR A 565 8.58 25.41 -10.65
N GLU A 566 7.94 26.48 -11.12
CA GLU A 566 6.75 26.45 -11.99
C GLU A 566 7.05 27.08 -13.37
N GLN A 567 8.33 27.22 -13.73
CA GLN A 567 8.78 27.80 -14.99
C GLN A 567 8.96 26.78 -16.12
N HIS A 568 8.67 25.50 -15.88
CA HIS A 568 8.94 24.43 -16.83
C HIS A 568 7.70 23.58 -17.07
N SER A 569 7.55 23.09 -18.29
CA SER A 569 6.45 22.23 -18.71
C SER A 569 6.98 21.00 -19.45
N MET A 570 6.15 19.96 -19.54
CA MET A 570 6.39 18.82 -20.43
C MET A 570 5.40 18.85 -21.59
N ILE A 571 5.89 18.55 -22.79
CA ILE A 571 5.11 18.61 -24.02
C ILE A 571 5.45 17.42 -24.92
N ILE A 572 4.44 16.89 -25.60
CA ILE A 572 4.56 15.81 -26.58
C ILE A 572 4.97 16.40 -27.93
N VAL A 573 6.03 15.86 -28.54
CA VAL A 573 6.52 16.29 -29.85
C VAL A 573 6.67 15.06 -30.76
N PRO A 574 5.90 14.94 -31.85
CA PRO A 574 6.12 13.93 -32.87
C PRO A 574 7.53 14.04 -33.47
N MET A 575 8.17 12.90 -33.72
CA MET A 575 9.56 12.88 -34.22
C MET A 575 9.70 13.39 -35.66
N ASP A 576 8.60 13.46 -36.41
CA ASP A 576 8.51 14.02 -37.76
C ASP A 576 8.04 15.49 -37.78
N ALA A 577 7.87 16.11 -36.61
CA ALA A 577 7.46 17.51 -36.52
C ALA A 577 8.47 18.43 -37.26
N PRO A 578 8.01 19.30 -38.18
CA PRO A 578 8.89 20.22 -38.89
C PRO A 578 9.75 21.05 -37.92
N GLY A 579 11.05 21.11 -38.19
CA GLY A 579 12.01 21.84 -37.35
C GLY A 579 12.76 20.97 -36.33
N LEU A 580 12.29 19.75 -36.05
CA LEU A 580 13.01 18.78 -35.23
C LEU A 580 14.11 18.12 -36.07
N LYS A 581 15.35 18.11 -35.57
CA LYS A 581 16.49 17.48 -36.26
C LYS A 581 17.34 16.65 -35.32
N LEU A 582 17.60 15.39 -35.68
CA LEU A 582 18.64 14.58 -35.07
C LEU A 582 19.99 15.02 -35.64
N ILE A 583 20.89 15.48 -34.78
CA ILE A 583 22.17 16.08 -35.20
C ILE A 583 23.27 15.05 -35.30
N ARG A 584 23.47 14.28 -34.23
CA ARG A 584 24.51 13.24 -34.17
C ARG A 584 24.23 12.24 -33.03
N PRO A 585 24.70 11.00 -33.16
CA PRO A 585 24.77 10.08 -32.02
C PRO A 585 25.92 10.45 -31.07
N LEU A 586 25.82 9.98 -29.83
CA LEU A 586 26.80 10.14 -28.76
C LEU A 586 27.32 8.76 -28.34
N SER A 587 28.62 8.64 -28.15
CA SER A 587 29.24 7.40 -27.69
C SER A 587 29.56 7.41 -26.20
N VAL A 588 29.53 6.22 -25.59
CA VAL A 588 29.91 5.96 -24.20
C VAL A 588 31.05 4.96 -24.23
N PHE A 589 32.27 5.41 -23.90
CA PHE A 589 33.49 4.59 -24.06
C PHE A 589 33.66 3.99 -25.47
N GLY A 590 33.16 4.69 -26.50
CA GLY A 590 33.19 4.21 -27.89
C GLY A 590 31.98 3.37 -28.31
N TYR A 591 31.12 2.93 -27.39
CA TYR A 591 29.86 2.24 -27.71
C TYR A 591 28.77 3.24 -28.11
N LEU A 592 28.05 2.97 -29.20
CA LEU A 592 26.92 3.79 -29.67
C LEU A 592 25.56 3.31 -29.17
N ASP A 593 25.51 2.16 -28.52
CA ASP A 593 24.30 1.53 -27.97
C ASP A 593 23.21 1.29 -29.04
N GLU A 594 23.65 0.77 -30.19
CA GLU A 594 22.84 0.57 -31.40
C GLU A 594 21.57 -0.22 -31.13
N ILE A 595 21.68 -1.27 -30.31
CA ILE A 595 20.54 -2.13 -29.98
C ILE A 595 19.41 -1.37 -29.29
N HIS A 596 19.71 -0.36 -28.49
CA HIS A 596 18.69 0.45 -27.82
C HIS A 596 18.33 1.72 -28.60
N GLY A 597 18.81 1.87 -29.85
CA GLY A 597 18.57 3.06 -30.67
C GLY A 597 19.48 4.25 -30.35
N GLY A 598 20.53 4.03 -29.56
CA GLY A 598 21.57 5.01 -29.22
C GLY A 598 21.12 6.22 -28.42
N HIS A 599 22.03 7.19 -28.29
CA HIS A 599 21.79 8.46 -27.61
C HIS A 599 22.09 9.60 -28.56
N PHE A 600 21.14 10.53 -28.75
CA PHE A 600 21.29 11.58 -29.77
C PHE A 600 21.26 12.99 -29.18
N GLU A 601 21.96 13.89 -29.87
CA GLU A 601 21.71 15.32 -29.85
C GLU A 601 20.56 15.66 -30.81
N ILE A 602 19.56 16.38 -30.32
CA ILE A 602 18.34 16.77 -31.04
C ILE A 602 18.16 18.28 -30.92
N HIS A 603 17.99 18.97 -32.05
CA HIS A 603 17.67 20.39 -32.08
C HIS A 603 16.20 20.59 -32.44
N PHE A 604 15.56 21.53 -31.74
CA PHE A 604 14.21 22.02 -32.00
C PHE A 604 14.35 23.43 -32.54
N ASN A 605 14.04 23.63 -33.81
CA ASN A 605 14.10 24.93 -34.47
C ASN A 605 12.72 25.31 -35.02
N ASP A 606 12.02 26.17 -34.30
CA ASP A 606 10.66 26.61 -34.57
C ASP A 606 9.67 25.45 -34.73
N VAL A 607 9.82 24.43 -33.88
CA VAL A 607 8.92 23.27 -33.88
C VAL A 607 7.57 23.69 -33.33
N GLN A 608 6.53 23.55 -34.16
CA GLN A 608 5.15 23.88 -33.78
C GLN A 608 4.34 22.63 -33.47
N VAL A 609 3.69 22.62 -32.31
CA VAL A 609 2.75 21.55 -31.90
C VAL A 609 1.46 22.14 -31.34
N PRO A 610 0.32 21.45 -31.43
CA PRO A 610 -0.95 21.93 -30.87
C PRO A 610 -0.88 22.19 -29.36
N VAL A 611 -1.70 23.10 -28.83
CA VAL A 611 -1.79 23.31 -27.37
C VAL A 611 -2.21 22.06 -26.60
N SER A 612 -2.95 21.15 -27.23
CA SER A 612 -3.35 19.86 -26.66
C SER A 612 -2.17 18.91 -26.43
N ASN A 613 -0.96 19.20 -26.92
CA ASN A 613 0.22 18.38 -26.68
C ASN A 613 0.89 18.65 -25.31
N ILE A 614 0.47 19.70 -24.60
CA ILE A 614 0.97 19.96 -23.24
C ILE A 614 0.50 18.83 -22.30
N ILE A 615 1.40 18.31 -21.48
CA ILE A 615 1.07 17.23 -20.53
C ILE A 615 0.69 17.88 -19.20
N LEU A 616 -0.49 17.54 -18.67
CA LEU A 616 -1.11 18.07 -17.43
C LEU A 616 -1.41 19.59 -17.43
N GLY A 617 -0.46 20.43 -17.83
CA GLY A 617 -0.62 21.88 -17.91
C GLY A 617 0.71 22.64 -17.82
N GLU A 618 0.65 23.94 -18.11
CA GLU A 618 1.82 24.83 -18.01
C GLU A 618 2.36 24.91 -16.57
N GLY A 619 3.68 24.95 -16.43
CA GLY A 619 4.38 25.03 -15.13
C GLY A 619 4.45 23.72 -14.35
N ARG A 620 3.88 22.62 -14.86
CA ARG A 620 3.82 21.32 -14.19
C ARG A 620 4.98 20.38 -14.51
N GLY A 621 6.01 20.85 -15.23
CA GLY A 621 7.12 20.03 -15.70
C GLY A 621 7.92 19.34 -14.59
N PHE A 622 8.18 20.03 -13.48
CA PHE A 622 8.89 19.43 -12.34
C PHE A 622 8.10 18.33 -11.64
N GLU A 623 6.78 18.51 -11.51
CA GLU A 623 5.90 17.52 -10.90
C GLU A 623 5.90 16.23 -11.72
N ILE A 624 5.74 16.35 -13.04
CA ILE A 624 5.75 15.21 -13.96
C ILE A 624 7.14 14.53 -13.94
N ALA A 625 8.23 15.31 -13.94
CA ALA A 625 9.58 14.76 -13.88
C ALA A 625 9.82 13.95 -12.60
N GLN A 626 9.34 14.43 -11.45
CA GLN A 626 9.47 13.70 -10.19
C GLN A 626 8.59 12.45 -10.15
N GLY A 627 7.39 12.51 -10.74
CA GLY A 627 6.50 11.35 -10.90
C GLY A 627 7.15 10.22 -11.71
N ARG A 628 7.75 10.58 -12.86
CA ARG A 628 8.46 9.67 -13.77
C ARG A 628 9.75 9.10 -13.20
N LEU A 629 10.63 9.97 -12.69
CA LEU A 629 12.00 9.58 -12.35
C LEU A 629 12.06 8.71 -11.08
N GLY A 630 10.99 8.61 -10.29
CA GLY A 630 10.91 7.69 -9.16
C GLY A 630 11.01 6.21 -9.58
N PRO A 631 10.00 5.68 -10.30
CA PRO A 631 10.01 4.30 -10.80
C PRO A 631 11.19 4.01 -11.74
N GLY A 632 11.52 4.92 -12.67
CA GLY A 632 12.64 4.74 -13.60
C GLY A 632 13.97 4.45 -12.89
N ARG A 633 14.28 5.19 -11.82
CA ARG A 633 15.50 4.99 -11.01
C ARG A 633 15.56 3.59 -10.40
N ILE A 634 14.44 3.09 -9.84
CA ILE A 634 14.44 1.79 -9.19
C ILE A 634 14.49 0.65 -10.21
N HIS A 635 13.82 0.77 -11.37
CA HIS A 635 13.88 -0.24 -12.43
C HIS A 635 15.29 -0.41 -12.99
N HIS A 636 16.05 0.68 -13.16
CA HIS A 636 17.46 0.62 -13.53
C HIS A 636 18.30 -0.11 -12.47
N CYS A 637 18.04 0.13 -11.19
CA CYS A 637 18.74 -0.56 -10.10
C CYS A 637 18.43 -2.06 -10.07
N MET A 638 17.16 -2.43 -10.25
CA MET A 638 16.75 -3.85 -10.34
C MET A 638 17.49 -4.57 -11.47
N ARG A 639 17.48 -4.01 -12.70
CA ARG A 639 18.21 -4.59 -13.84
C ARG A 639 19.73 -4.65 -13.61
N SER A 640 20.30 -3.66 -12.95
CA SER A 640 21.74 -3.63 -12.64
C SER A 640 22.17 -4.81 -11.75
N LEU A 641 21.30 -5.30 -10.87
CA LEU A 641 21.58 -6.49 -10.05
C LEU A 641 21.66 -7.76 -10.90
N GLY A 642 20.83 -7.87 -11.95
CA GLY A 642 20.92 -8.94 -12.94
C GLY A 642 22.27 -8.95 -13.66
N ALA A 643 22.72 -7.77 -14.11
CA ALA A 643 24.04 -7.62 -14.71
C ALA A 643 25.17 -8.02 -13.74
N ALA A 644 25.05 -7.70 -12.45
CA ALA A 644 26.03 -8.09 -11.45
C ALA A 644 26.11 -9.62 -11.26
N GLU A 645 24.98 -10.33 -11.24
CA GLU A 645 24.95 -11.79 -11.18
C GLU A 645 25.58 -12.41 -12.44
N THR A 646 25.30 -11.88 -13.63
CA THR A 646 25.96 -12.32 -14.88
C THR A 646 27.48 -12.11 -14.81
N ALA A 647 27.95 -10.95 -14.34
CA ALA A 647 29.38 -10.66 -14.20
C ALA A 647 30.06 -11.59 -13.18
N LEU A 648 29.42 -11.85 -12.04
CA LEU A 648 29.93 -12.79 -11.04
C LEU A 648 29.95 -14.23 -11.57
N GLN A 649 28.94 -14.64 -12.34
CA GLN A 649 28.92 -15.95 -12.98
C GLN A 649 30.10 -16.11 -13.95
N ILE A 650 30.33 -15.12 -14.82
CA ILE A 650 31.48 -15.08 -15.75
C ILE A 650 32.80 -15.15 -14.98
N MET A 651 32.93 -14.35 -13.91
CA MET A 651 34.11 -14.33 -13.04
C MET A 651 34.43 -15.70 -12.46
N CYS A 652 33.44 -16.37 -11.85
CA CYS A 652 33.62 -17.69 -11.24
C CYS A 652 33.94 -18.76 -12.28
N GLN A 653 33.24 -18.78 -13.42
CA GLN A 653 33.50 -19.72 -14.51
C GLN A 653 34.91 -19.54 -15.07
N ARG A 654 35.32 -18.29 -15.32
CA ARG A 654 36.66 -17.97 -15.82
C ARG A 654 37.74 -18.37 -14.82
N ALA A 655 37.51 -18.07 -13.54
CA ALA A 655 38.45 -18.42 -12.48
C ALA A 655 38.67 -19.94 -12.34
N ALA A 656 37.62 -20.73 -12.60
CA ALA A 656 37.68 -22.20 -12.58
C ALA A 656 38.33 -22.81 -13.83
N GLN A 657 38.29 -22.12 -14.97
CA GLN A 657 38.82 -22.62 -16.24
C GLN A 657 40.32 -22.34 -16.42
N ARG A 658 40.84 -21.26 -15.82
CA ARG A 658 42.20 -20.76 -16.09
C ARG A 658 43.18 -21.11 -14.98
N GLU A 659 44.45 -21.25 -15.34
CA GLU A 659 45.56 -21.57 -14.43
C GLU A 659 46.70 -20.58 -14.59
N THR A 660 47.29 -20.19 -13.46
CA THR A 660 48.54 -19.44 -13.38
C THR A 660 49.34 -19.94 -12.19
N PHE A 661 50.67 -19.98 -12.31
CA PHE A 661 51.55 -20.42 -11.21
C PHE A 661 51.15 -21.79 -10.61
N GLY A 662 50.73 -22.73 -11.46
CA GLY A 662 50.34 -24.09 -11.06
C GLY A 662 49.01 -24.21 -10.30
N LYS A 663 48.19 -23.16 -10.25
CA LYS A 663 46.89 -23.15 -9.54
C LYS A 663 45.78 -22.59 -10.42
N LYS A 664 44.55 -23.09 -10.23
CA LYS A 664 43.34 -22.42 -10.73
C LYS A 664 43.27 -21.00 -10.16
N LEU A 665 42.68 -20.06 -10.90
CA LEU A 665 42.66 -18.66 -10.43
C LEU A 665 41.95 -18.50 -9.08
N TYR A 666 40.86 -19.25 -8.84
CA TYR A 666 40.13 -19.19 -7.56
C TYR A 666 40.91 -19.76 -6.36
N HIS A 667 42.04 -20.46 -6.58
CA HIS A 667 42.94 -20.88 -5.50
C HIS A 667 43.94 -19.79 -5.09
N HIS A 668 44.03 -18.70 -5.87
CA HIS A 668 44.74 -17.50 -5.42
C HIS A 668 43.80 -16.70 -4.51
N GLU A 669 44.19 -16.54 -3.25
CA GLU A 669 43.31 -16.01 -2.19
C GLU A 669 42.70 -14.64 -2.53
N VAL A 670 43.44 -13.77 -3.22
CA VAL A 670 42.94 -12.47 -3.71
C VAL A 670 41.70 -12.64 -4.61
N VAL A 671 41.72 -13.61 -5.53
CA VAL A 671 40.58 -13.88 -6.43
C VAL A 671 39.42 -14.48 -5.65
N ALA A 672 39.70 -15.36 -4.68
CA ALA A 672 38.67 -15.92 -3.79
C ALA A 672 37.97 -14.81 -2.97
N HIS A 673 38.73 -13.86 -2.43
CA HIS A 673 38.20 -12.70 -1.71
C HIS A 673 37.37 -11.79 -2.61
N TRP A 674 37.77 -11.55 -3.87
CA TRP A 674 36.94 -10.79 -4.81
C TRP A 674 35.59 -11.47 -5.09
N ILE A 675 35.55 -12.79 -5.22
CA ILE A 675 34.28 -13.54 -5.37
C ILE A 675 33.39 -13.32 -4.14
N ALA A 676 33.96 -13.43 -2.94
CA ALA A 676 33.23 -13.22 -1.69
C ALA A 676 32.69 -11.77 -1.55
N GLU A 677 33.55 -10.78 -1.79
CA GLU A 677 33.21 -9.35 -1.77
C GLU A 677 32.12 -8.99 -2.78
N CYS A 678 32.17 -9.59 -3.97
CA CYS A 678 31.15 -9.41 -4.99
C CYS A 678 29.79 -9.97 -4.53
N ARG A 679 29.76 -11.18 -3.94
CA ARG A 679 28.53 -11.74 -3.38
C ARG A 679 27.95 -10.86 -2.28
N LEU A 680 28.78 -10.38 -1.34
CA LEU A 680 28.34 -9.46 -0.28
C LEU A 680 27.73 -8.17 -0.86
N SER A 681 28.42 -7.59 -1.84
CA SER A 681 27.97 -6.33 -2.49
C SER A 681 26.63 -6.51 -3.20
N ILE A 682 26.44 -7.63 -3.90
CA ILE A 682 25.19 -7.96 -4.59
C ILE A 682 24.05 -8.13 -3.58
N GLU A 683 24.23 -8.90 -2.50
CA GLU A 683 23.17 -9.11 -1.52
C GLU A 683 22.76 -7.81 -0.81
N GLN A 684 23.73 -6.98 -0.40
CA GLN A 684 23.45 -5.69 0.23
C GLN A 684 22.66 -4.77 -0.71
N ALA A 685 23.08 -4.68 -1.97
CA ALA A 685 22.42 -3.88 -3.00
C ALA A 685 21.01 -4.40 -3.33
N ARG A 686 20.83 -5.73 -3.39
CA ARG A 686 19.53 -6.38 -3.62
C ARG A 686 18.57 -6.11 -2.48
N LEU A 687 18.96 -6.34 -1.24
CA LEU A 687 18.11 -6.10 -0.07
C LEU A 687 17.72 -4.62 0.05
N LEU A 688 18.62 -3.69 -0.26
CA LEU A 688 18.30 -2.26 -0.32
C LEU A 688 17.27 -1.97 -1.43
N THR A 689 17.40 -2.60 -2.60
CA THR A 689 16.44 -2.43 -3.70
C THR A 689 15.06 -2.98 -3.36
N LEU A 690 14.98 -4.18 -2.75
CA LEU A 690 13.73 -4.79 -2.29
C LEU A 690 13.08 -3.96 -1.16
N LYS A 691 13.88 -3.42 -0.23
CA LYS A 691 13.39 -2.49 0.80
C LYS A 691 12.75 -1.26 0.17
N THR A 692 13.41 -0.66 -0.82
CA THR A 692 12.89 0.50 -1.54
C THR A 692 11.60 0.18 -2.28
N ALA A 693 11.56 -0.95 -3.00
CA ALA A 693 10.37 -1.40 -3.72
C ALA A 693 9.17 -1.60 -2.77
N SER A 694 9.38 -2.34 -1.67
CA SER A 694 8.36 -2.54 -0.63
C SER A 694 7.88 -1.22 -0.02
N LYS A 695 8.77 -0.25 0.18
CA LYS A 695 8.39 1.08 0.68
C LYS A 695 7.57 1.88 -0.33
N ILE A 696 7.85 1.74 -1.63
CA ILE A 696 7.05 2.34 -2.69
C ILE A 696 5.64 1.74 -2.68
N ASP A 697 5.51 0.42 -2.58
CA ASP A 697 4.21 -0.25 -2.52
C ASP A 697 3.38 0.21 -1.31
N MET A 698 4.00 0.35 -0.13
CA MET A 698 3.29 0.72 1.10
C MET A 698 2.96 2.22 1.19
N LEU A 699 3.85 3.10 0.73
CA LEU A 699 3.78 4.54 1.03
C LEU A 699 3.75 5.45 -0.21
N GLY A 700 3.88 4.87 -1.40
CA GLY A 700 4.02 5.58 -2.67
C GLY A 700 5.40 6.20 -2.91
N ASN A 701 5.72 6.45 -4.19
CA ASN A 701 7.00 7.02 -4.63
C ASN A 701 7.41 8.29 -3.88
N ARG A 702 6.44 9.17 -3.59
CA ARG A 702 6.71 10.46 -2.94
C ARG A 702 7.33 10.26 -1.55
N LYS A 703 6.82 9.31 -0.76
CA LYS A 703 7.32 9.04 0.62
C LYS A 703 8.56 8.14 0.62
N ALA A 704 8.80 7.38 -0.45
CA ALA A 704 9.98 6.55 -0.64
C ALA A 704 11.20 7.28 -1.23
N ARG A 705 11.13 8.60 -1.45
CA ARG A 705 12.18 9.40 -2.10
C ARG A 705 13.60 9.22 -1.53
N LYS A 706 13.72 9.05 -0.20
CA LYS A 706 15.01 8.87 0.47
C LYS A 706 15.60 7.52 0.09
N GLU A 707 14.78 6.47 0.16
CA GLU A 707 15.13 5.11 -0.24
C GLU A 707 15.47 5.00 -1.72
N VAL A 708 14.70 5.64 -2.60
CA VAL A 708 15.01 5.69 -4.04
C VAL A 708 16.37 6.34 -4.28
N ALA A 709 16.68 7.46 -3.61
CA ALA A 709 17.98 8.11 -3.70
C ALA A 709 19.12 7.21 -3.17
N MET A 710 18.93 6.54 -2.02
CA MET A 710 19.90 5.58 -1.46
C MET A 710 20.20 4.45 -2.45
N THR A 711 19.17 3.83 -3.01
CA THR A 711 19.32 2.75 -4.00
C THR A 711 20.02 3.24 -5.27
N LYS A 712 19.64 4.42 -5.78
CA LYS A 712 20.21 5.02 -7.00
C LYS A 712 21.71 5.30 -6.88
N VAL A 713 22.22 5.56 -5.68
CA VAL A 713 23.66 5.73 -5.43
C VAL A 713 24.35 4.40 -5.19
N ALA A 714 23.79 3.57 -4.30
CA ALA A 714 24.46 2.37 -3.82
C ALA A 714 24.60 1.30 -4.90
N VAL A 715 23.54 1.07 -5.69
CA VAL A 715 23.49 -0.05 -6.64
C VAL A 715 24.49 0.12 -7.79
N PRO A 716 24.51 1.23 -8.56
CA PRO A 716 25.47 1.36 -9.66
C PRO A 716 26.94 1.28 -9.21
N ARG A 717 27.26 1.81 -8.02
CA ARG A 717 28.61 1.73 -7.45
C ARG A 717 29.02 0.29 -7.11
N ALA A 718 28.12 -0.44 -6.45
CA ALA A 718 28.37 -1.85 -6.11
C ALA A 718 28.54 -2.70 -7.36
N VAL A 719 27.65 -2.54 -8.35
CA VAL A 719 27.68 -3.32 -9.59
C VAL A 719 28.91 -3.02 -10.44
N LEU A 720 29.36 -1.75 -10.52
CA LEU A 720 30.63 -1.43 -11.20
C LEU A 720 31.82 -2.15 -10.57
N LYS A 721 31.91 -2.22 -9.25
CA LYS A 721 32.98 -2.95 -8.56
C LYS A 721 32.95 -4.44 -8.93
N VAL A 722 31.76 -5.05 -8.99
CA VAL A 722 31.59 -6.46 -9.40
C VAL A 722 32.06 -6.69 -10.83
N ILE A 723 31.64 -5.83 -11.76
CA ILE A 723 32.02 -5.95 -13.18
C ILE A 723 33.51 -5.74 -13.37
N ASP A 724 34.10 -4.75 -12.69
CA ASP A 724 35.54 -4.45 -12.78
C ASP A 724 36.40 -5.62 -12.25
N CYS A 725 36.00 -6.23 -11.12
CA CYS A 725 36.61 -7.48 -10.66
C CYS A 725 36.51 -8.61 -11.71
N ALA A 726 35.36 -8.71 -12.41
CA ALA A 726 35.18 -9.75 -13.43
C ALA A 726 36.06 -9.49 -14.66
N ILE A 727 36.21 -8.23 -15.08
CA ILE A 727 37.14 -7.80 -16.12
C ILE A 727 38.56 -8.22 -15.73
N GLN A 728 38.97 -7.89 -14.50
CA GLN A 728 40.31 -8.20 -14.00
C GLN A 728 40.60 -9.70 -13.98
N VAL A 729 39.65 -10.52 -13.54
CA VAL A 729 39.77 -11.99 -13.54
C VAL A 729 39.82 -12.57 -14.97
N CYS A 730 39.19 -11.91 -15.95
CA CYS A 730 39.27 -12.29 -17.35
C CYS A 730 40.58 -11.87 -18.04
N GLY A 731 41.37 -10.96 -17.43
CA GLY A 731 42.59 -10.41 -18.00
C GLY A 731 42.30 -9.59 -19.26
N GLY A 732 43.18 -9.67 -20.27
CA GLY A 732 42.99 -8.94 -21.53
C GLY A 732 41.68 -9.26 -22.27
N ALA A 733 41.09 -10.45 -22.06
CA ALA A 733 39.80 -10.79 -22.63
C ALA A 733 38.62 -10.06 -21.96
N GLY A 734 38.80 -9.56 -20.73
CA GLY A 734 37.74 -8.83 -20.01
C GLY A 734 37.40 -7.48 -20.65
N VAL A 735 38.33 -6.90 -21.41
CA VAL A 735 38.14 -5.64 -22.14
C VAL A 735 37.84 -5.85 -23.63
N SER A 736 37.74 -7.10 -24.10
CA SER A 736 37.44 -7.41 -25.50
C SER A 736 35.95 -7.66 -25.74
N GLN A 737 35.57 -7.77 -27.01
CA GLN A 737 34.22 -8.10 -27.46
C GLN A 737 33.82 -9.57 -27.23
N ASP A 738 34.76 -10.42 -26.81
CA ASP A 738 34.48 -11.85 -26.56
C ASP A 738 33.69 -12.06 -25.26
N PHE A 739 33.67 -11.03 -24.39
CA PHE A 739 32.87 -10.99 -23.17
C PHE A 739 32.01 -9.73 -23.15
N PRO A 740 30.82 -9.79 -22.53
CA PRO A 740 29.96 -8.61 -22.38
C PRO A 740 30.46 -7.62 -21.30
N LEU A 741 31.55 -7.92 -20.59
CA LEU A 741 31.95 -7.19 -19.38
C LEU A 741 32.28 -5.72 -19.65
N ALA A 742 32.97 -5.40 -20.76
CA ALA A 742 33.31 -4.02 -21.11
C ALA A 742 32.07 -3.16 -21.43
N SER A 743 31.10 -3.72 -22.18
CA SER A 743 29.84 -3.02 -22.46
C SER A 743 28.95 -2.90 -21.22
N MET A 744 28.92 -3.94 -20.37
CA MET A 744 28.26 -3.87 -19.06
C MET A 744 28.86 -2.77 -18.18
N PHE A 745 30.18 -2.66 -18.12
CA PHE A 745 30.86 -1.60 -17.36
C PHE A 745 30.49 -0.21 -17.89
N ALA A 746 30.56 -0.03 -19.21
CA ALA A 746 30.17 1.22 -19.86
C ALA A 746 28.72 1.61 -19.52
N TYR A 747 27.78 0.67 -19.64
CA TYR A 747 26.37 0.89 -19.32
C TYR A 747 26.13 1.24 -17.85
N ILE A 748 26.67 0.47 -16.90
CA ILE A 748 26.46 0.77 -15.47
C ILE A 748 27.16 2.07 -15.07
N ARG A 749 28.25 2.44 -15.74
CA ARG A 749 28.95 3.71 -15.48
C ARG A 749 28.10 4.92 -15.86
N THR A 750 27.28 4.84 -16.91
CA THR A 750 26.34 5.92 -17.26
C THR A 750 25.23 6.06 -16.23
N LEU A 751 24.82 4.99 -15.55
CA LEU A 751 23.79 5.04 -14.50
C LEU A 751 24.22 5.80 -13.24
N ARG A 752 25.50 6.18 -13.11
CA ARG A 752 25.96 7.15 -12.10
C ARG A 752 25.72 8.62 -12.50
N LEU A 753 25.24 8.86 -13.72
CA LEU A 753 24.95 10.17 -14.30
C LEU A 753 23.48 10.28 -14.73
N ALA A 754 22.98 9.28 -15.46
CA ALA A 754 21.60 9.18 -15.90
C ALA A 754 20.63 9.20 -14.70
N ASP A 755 19.44 9.77 -14.90
CA ASP A 755 18.40 9.97 -13.86
C ASP A 755 18.88 10.71 -12.59
N GLY A 756 19.93 11.51 -12.72
CA GLY A 756 20.54 12.31 -11.67
C GLY A 756 21.89 11.73 -11.22
N PRO A 757 22.95 12.56 -11.18
CA PRO A 757 24.25 12.15 -10.67
C PRO A 757 24.22 11.71 -9.21
N ASP A 758 25.15 10.84 -8.82
CA ASP A 758 25.26 10.36 -7.44
C ASP A 758 25.28 11.51 -6.41
N GLU A 759 25.97 12.61 -6.71
CA GLU A 759 26.20 13.74 -5.81
C GLU A 759 24.90 14.50 -5.49
N VAL A 760 23.98 14.57 -6.45
CA VAL A 760 22.64 15.17 -6.26
C VAL A 760 21.79 14.29 -5.33
N HIS A 761 21.89 12.98 -5.50
CA HIS A 761 21.19 12.00 -4.65
C HIS A 761 21.78 11.94 -3.24
N LEU A 762 23.10 12.03 -3.09
CA LEU A 762 23.77 12.13 -1.79
C LEU A 762 23.30 13.37 -1.00
N SER A 763 23.21 14.52 -1.68
CA SER A 763 22.67 15.75 -1.08
C SER A 763 21.21 15.58 -0.64
N THR A 764 20.41 14.87 -1.43
CA THR A 764 19.03 14.53 -1.08
C THR A 764 18.97 13.63 0.16
N ILE A 765 19.78 12.57 0.22
CA ILE A 765 19.86 11.66 1.38
C ILE A 765 20.25 12.44 2.64
N ALA A 766 21.30 13.25 2.58
CA ALA A 766 21.78 14.06 3.71
C ALA A 766 20.68 14.99 4.24
N ARG A 767 19.97 15.69 3.34
CA ARG A 767 18.86 16.57 3.72
C ARG A 767 17.75 15.82 4.45
N TRP A 768 17.33 14.65 3.94
CA TRP A 768 16.25 13.89 4.57
C TRP A 768 16.69 13.23 5.88
N GLU A 769 17.94 12.76 5.98
CA GLU A 769 18.50 12.26 7.23
C GLU A 769 18.46 13.33 8.33
N LEU A 770 18.92 14.55 8.04
CA LEU A 770 18.89 15.65 9.01
C LEU A 770 17.46 16.00 9.47
N LEU A 771 16.49 15.96 8.55
CA LEU A 771 15.08 16.19 8.90
C LEU A 771 14.51 15.09 9.78
N ASP A 772 14.85 13.82 9.52
CA ASP A 772 14.40 12.69 10.33
C ASP A 772 15.00 12.75 11.74
N GLN A 773 16.30 13.06 11.85
CA GLN A 773 16.98 13.23 13.14
C GLN A 773 16.41 14.41 13.95
N SER A 774 16.11 15.54 13.28
CA SER A 774 15.49 16.70 13.93
C SER A 774 14.11 16.35 14.51
N LYS A 775 13.28 15.59 13.78
CA LYS A 775 11.96 15.16 14.28
C LYS A 775 12.08 14.27 15.50
N GLN A 776 13.06 13.36 15.52
CA GLN A 776 13.29 12.49 16.68
C GLN A 776 13.76 13.26 17.91
N LEU A 777 14.57 14.32 17.73
CA LEU A 777 14.96 15.22 18.81
C LEU A 777 13.76 15.96 19.39
N THR A 778 12.90 16.52 18.53
CA THR A 778 11.68 17.21 18.98
C THR A 778 10.67 16.28 19.64
N ALA A 779 10.65 14.98 19.30
CA ALA A 779 9.80 13.99 19.98
C ALA A 779 10.33 13.53 21.35
N LYS A 780 11.61 13.82 21.66
CA LYS A 780 12.24 13.51 22.96
C LYS A 780 12.19 14.66 23.96
N ILE A 781 11.89 15.87 23.50
CA ILE A 781 11.65 17.09 24.30
C ILE A 781 10.15 17.18 24.53
#